data_AF-I1BUL3-F1
#
_entry.id   AF-I1BUL3-F1
#
_cell.length_a   1.000
_cell.length_b   1.000
_cell.length_c   1.000
_cell.angle_alpha   90.00
_cell.angle_beta   90.00
_cell.angle_gamma   90.00
#
_symmetry.space_group_name_H-M   'P 1'
#
loop_
_entity.id
_entity.type
_entity.pdbx_description
1 polymer ?
#
loop_
_entity_poly.entity_id
_entity_poly.type
_entity_poly.pdbx_seq_one_letter_code
_entity_poly.pdbx_strand_id
1 'polypeptide(L)'
;MMKGTYEDLEIISAMPSPIQSRVSSASSPAVGRPPMLDESKEKKVKKEGTEAYYYNETESDYSDEDEDEFIETFTFAKNVRNPMEILSVPSVGGSKPIDYLSVIGNDTDTECSLINKKVNIVGTNESSVKEALQRFKNLQTIYKRSKRPTSVVSCIHMPSETEFAIYFCSLDRFAHKVYADLLKADGPYWVLLSVLKDDKGSYQKPKDLLDVPVSPMSTRISWMQAQEKHSPQQQLEMSLEERMKRANFKTDFGNTQYGMAPDQRPLWGENKNYVHVPSMQTTPPRKPATSAATPPPKSPQDDFPALPSTPRKAPPAKGPQRRVVRVLPQKSGRATPKTESHAEMLRQYNLHCMRTNLAEGLESVRGFKGGIKLSASLGKILWTNIKPETQKKIWMYQQVNDILMKEQGIRPVFNGLATKDSDVISKISEMLPPYHGISAYFEIHANARNQPILPYKPVVLYMSQQAVDFKKIVVATNKITEVNWVSLDRKFDFQMNLQTEELTRMDVKPYSTFLKKISIHPHTRQMTYEDVPDFLQVSEIYLKNTTKIRLHFPFVVEITRVEKLPLIPQTSLGFNINKILGDTGRGEVWYTVELFYSAHDEVFKTNADLPAGKFASWTVDDVLGADGDDNGPLVQFVRCLLLLTERSENVI
;
A
#
# COMPACT_ATOMS: atom_id res chain seq x y z
N MET A 1 -1.95 -29.93 -14.14
CA MET A 1 -2.14 -29.69 -15.59
C MET A 1 -3.62 -29.55 -15.87
N MET A 2 -4.10 -28.31 -15.91
CA MET A 2 -5.23 -27.87 -16.70
C MET A 2 -4.73 -26.56 -17.32
N LYS A 3 -4.56 -26.54 -18.64
CA LYS A 3 -4.32 -25.30 -19.37
C LYS A 3 -5.70 -24.67 -19.53
N GLY A 4 -6.00 -23.64 -18.75
CA GLY A 4 -7.21 -22.85 -18.94
C GLY A 4 -7.08 -22.11 -20.26
N THR A 5 -7.76 -22.60 -21.29
CA THR A 5 -7.96 -21.92 -22.57
C THR A 5 -9.39 -21.43 -22.64
N TYR A 6 -9.56 -20.19 -23.14
CA TYR A 6 -10.71 -19.43 -23.65
C TYR A 6 -12.19 -19.88 -23.42
N GLU A 7 -12.51 -21.16 -23.26
CA GLU A 7 -13.88 -21.69 -23.13
C GLU A 7 -14.43 -21.63 -21.69
N ASP A 8 -13.57 -21.49 -20.68
CA ASP A 8 -13.99 -21.52 -19.26
C ASP A 8 -14.74 -20.26 -18.79
N LEU A 9 -14.75 -19.18 -19.59
CA LEU A 9 -15.43 -17.91 -19.25
C LEU A 9 -16.88 -17.81 -19.75
N GLU A 10 -17.27 -18.59 -20.77
CA GLU A 10 -18.68 -18.60 -21.20
C GLU A 10 -19.57 -19.29 -20.16
N ILE A 11 -19.02 -20.26 -19.42
CA ILE A 11 -19.75 -21.05 -18.42
C ILE A 11 -20.06 -20.25 -17.14
N ILE A 12 -19.27 -19.22 -16.81
CA ILE A 12 -19.50 -18.38 -15.61
C ILE A 12 -20.57 -17.30 -15.89
N SER A 13 -20.82 -16.97 -17.17
CA SER A 13 -21.86 -16.01 -17.57
C SER A 13 -23.29 -16.57 -17.51
N ALA A 14 -23.43 -17.90 -17.38
CA ALA A 14 -24.69 -18.63 -17.51
C ALA A 14 -25.31 -19.11 -16.17
N MET A 15 -24.87 -18.59 -15.02
CA MET A 15 -25.50 -18.94 -13.74
C MET A 15 -26.67 -18.02 -13.40
N PRO A 16 -27.86 -18.56 -13.08
CA PRO A 16 -29.05 -17.76 -12.81
C PRO A 16 -28.92 -17.01 -11.48
N SER A 17 -29.25 -15.72 -11.50
CA SER A 17 -29.37 -14.86 -10.33
C SER A 17 -30.31 -15.47 -9.27
N PRO A 18 -29.97 -15.42 -7.97
CA PRO A 18 -30.92 -15.78 -6.93
C PRO A 18 -32.09 -14.79 -6.94
N ILE A 19 -33.29 -15.37 -6.98
CA ILE A 19 -34.60 -14.71 -7.02
C ILE A 19 -34.73 -13.78 -5.80
N GLN A 20 -34.73 -12.46 -6.04
CA GLN A 20 -35.21 -11.48 -5.08
C GLN A 20 -36.74 -11.42 -5.13
N SER A 21 -37.38 -11.51 -3.96
CA SER A 21 -38.82 -11.38 -3.80
C SER A 21 -39.29 -9.98 -4.17
N ARG A 22 -40.21 -9.92 -5.14
CA ARG A 22 -40.96 -8.73 -5.55
C ARG A 22 -41.82 -8.23 -4.39
N VAL A 23 -41.57 -7.01 -3.92
CA VAL A 23 -42.58 -6.21 -3.22
C VAL A 23 -43.10 -5.15 -4.21
N SER A 24 -44.40 -5.21 -4.45
CA SER A 24 -45.14 -4.45 -5.45
C SER A 24 -45.28 -2.97 -5.10
N SER A 25 -45.05 -2.15 -6.11
CA SER A 25 -45.38 -0.73 -6.22
C SER A 25 -46.87 -0.44 -6.09
N ALA A 26 -47.24 0.56 -5.30
CA ALA A 26 -48.52 1.25 -5.43
C ALA A 26 -48.28 2.77 -5.54
N SER A 27 -49.02 3.35 -6.47
CA SER A 27 -49.00 4.67 -7.07
C SER A 27 -49.29 5.84 -6.12
N SER A 28 -48.71 7.01 -6.45
CA SER A 28 -49.14 8.33 -5.99
C SER A 28 -50.61 8.63 -6.38
N PRO A 29 -51.27 9.57 -5.67
CA PRO A 29 -51.53 10.85 -6.34
C PRO A 29 -51.33 12.10 -5.47
N ALA A 30 -51.36 13.21 -6.20
CA ALA A 30 -51.02 14.59 -5.91
C ALA A 30 -51.94 15.37 -4.94
N VAL A 31 -51.31 16.40 -4.31
CA VAL A 31 -51.81 17.76 -3.97
C VAL A 31 -52.88 17.91 -2.87
N GLY A 32 -52.53 18.64 -1.80
CA GLY A 32 -53.49 19.34 -0.95
C GLY A 32 -52.99 19.83 0.42
N ARG A 33 -52.59 21.11 0.47
CA ARG A 33 -52.71 22.08 1.59
C ARG A 33 -51.93 21.88 2.92
N PRO A 34 -51.23 22.91 3.44
CA PRO A 34 -50.57 22.86 4.75
C PRO A 34 -51.56 23.15 5.91
N PRO A 35 -51.39 22.53 7.09
CA PRO A 35 -52.13 22.93 8.28
C PRO A 35 -51.49 24.16 8.94
N MET A 36 -52.38 25.05 9.37
CA MET A 36 -52.17 26.32 10.05
C MET A 36 -51.41 26.16 11.37
N LEU A 37 -50.56 27.16 11.64
CA LEU A 37 -50.14 27.55 12.98
C LEU A 37 -51.37 27.99 13.79
N ASP A 38 -51.50 27.49 15.01
CA ASP A 38 -52.29 28.13 16.05
C ASP A 38 -51.35 28.58 17.19
N GLU A 39 -51.32 29.89 17.37
CA GLU A 39 -50.70 30.58 18.49
C GLU A 39 -51.60 30.43 19.73
N SER A 40 -51.04 30.05 20.88
CA SER A 40 -51.57 30.55 22.15
C SER A 40 -50.56 30.50 23.31
N LYS A 41 -50.00 31.70 23.55
CA LYS A 41 -49.94 32.41 24.84
C LYS A 41 -49.17 31.79 26.01
N GLU A 42 -47.99 32.39 26.20
CA GLU A 42 -47.34 32.64 27.48
C GLU A 42 -48.33 33.08 28.59
N LYS A 43 -48.18 32.50 29.79
CA LYS A 43 -48.47 33.19 31.05
C LYS A 43 -47.41 32.84 32.09
N LYS A 44 -46.55 33.83 32.35
CA LYS A 44 -45.72 33.97 33.55
C LYS A 44 -46.61 34.00 34.80
N VAL A 45 -46.31 33.18 35.81
CA VAL A 45 -46.81 33.35 37.17
C VAL A 45 -45.62 33.49 38.12
N LYS A 46 -45.75 34.52 38.96
CA LYS A 46 -44.78 35.06 39.92
C LYS A 46 -44.43 34.09 41.04
N LYS A 47 -43.17 34.17 41.48
CA LYS A 47 -42.67 33.76 42.80
C LYS A 47 -42.95 34.85 43.83
N GLU A 48 -43.53 34.45 44.96
CA GLU A 48 -43.56 35.05 46.32
C GLU A 48 -44.51 34.14 47.12
N GLY A 49 -44.29 33.65 48.34
CA GLY A 49 -43.21 33.72 49.30
C GLY A 49 -43.45 32.67 50.41
N THR A 50 -42.40 32.42 51.19
CA THR A 50 -42.39 31.97 52.61
C THR A 50 -43.56 31.17 53.18
N GLU A 51 -43.28 29.93 53.61
CA GLU A 51 -43.58 29.52 55.00
C GLU A 51 -42.73 28.31 55.41
N ALA A 52 -42.29 28.34 56.67
CA ALA A 52 -41.41 27.40 57.31
C ALA A 52 -42.21 26.33 58.07
N TYR A 53 -41.82 25.06 57.95
CA TYR A 53 -42.19 23.99 58.89
C TYR A 53 -41.00 23.07 59.13
N TYR A 54 -40.41 23.20 60.33
CA TYR A 54 -39.76 22.14 61.11
C TYR A 54 -40.88 21.23 61.69
N TYR A 55 -40.78 19.95 62.03
CA TYR A 55 -39.73 19.00 62.40
C TYR A 55 -40.30 17.61 62.03
N ASN A 56 -39.46 16.68 61.56
CA ASN A 56 -39.36 15.37 62.22
C ASN A 56 -38.22 14.55 61.60
N GLU A 57 -37.26 14.31 62.48
CA GLU A 57 -36.35 13.17 62.50
C GLU A 57 -37.06 11.89 62.03
N THR A 58 -36.69 11.45 60.84
CA THR A 58 -36.56 10.03 60.55
C THR A 58 -35.16 9.88 60.00
N GLU A 59 -34.22 9.66 60.93
CA GLU A 59 -33.05 8.81 60.70
C GLU A 59 -33.59 7.52 60.06
N SER A 60 -33.62 7.49 58.74
CA SER A 60 -33.63 6.25 58.01
C SER A 60 -32.16 5.94 57.82
N ASP A 61 -31.68 5.04 58.69
CA ASP A 61 -30.64 4.09 58.35
C ASP A 61 -31.08 3.39 57.05
N TYR A 62 -30.90 4.07 55.91
CA TYR A 62 -30.59 3.37 54.69
C TYR A 62 -29.21 2.80 54.98
N SER A 63 -29.23 1.50 55.30
CA SER A 63 -28.07 0.67 55.11
C SER A 63 -27.52 1.03 53.75
N ASP A 64 -26.32 1.61 53.73
CA ASP A 64 -25.42 1.50 52.59
C ASP A 64 -25.31 -0.01 52.37
N GLU A 65 -26.20 -0.57 51.57
CA GLU A 65 -25.89 -1.77 50.81
C GLU A 65 -24.67 -1.34 50.01
N ASP A 66 -23.48 -1.73 50.50
CA ASP A 66 -22.23 -1.63 49.77
C ASP A 66 -22.49 -2.25 48.39
N GLU A 67 -22.92 -1.44 47.41
CA GLU A 67 -23.01 -1.86 46.04
C GLU A 67 -21.58 -2.29 45.70
N ASP A 68 -21.36 -3.60 45.52
CA ASP A 68 -20.03 -4.17 45.33
C ASP A 68 -19.30 -3.41 44.20
N GLU A 69 -18.46 -2.44 44.58
CA GLU A 69 -17.73 -1.62 43.62
C GLU A 69 -16.62 -2.48 43.01
N PHE A 70 -16.72 -2.72 41.70
CA PHE A 70 -15.69 -3.43 40.97
C PHE A 70 -14.58 -2.46 40.59
N ILE A 71 -13.36 -2.77 41.04
CA ILE A 71 -12.18 -1.95 40.78
C ILE A 71 -11.18 -2.75 39.94
N GLU A 72 -10.83 -2.21 38.77
CA GLU A 72 -9.76 -2.73 37.92
C GLU A 72 -8.69 -1.67 37.67
N THR A 73 -7.49 -2.12 37.32
CA THR A 73 -6.38 -1.20 37.05
C THR A 73 -5.61 -1.60 35.80
N PHE A 74 -5.64 -0.73 34.79
CA PHE A 74 -4.80 -0.88 33.62
C PHE A 74 -3.44 -0.22 33.84
N THR A 75 -2.35 -0.96 33.66
CA THR A 75 -0.99 -0.39 33.72
C THR A 75 -0.39 -0.25 32.31
N PHE A 76 0.03 0.96 31.94
CA PHE A 76 0.72 1.19 30.67
C PHE A 76 2.05 0.46 30.61
N ALA A 77 2.41 -0.01 29.42
CA ALA A 77 3.69 -0.68 29.18
C ALA A 77 4.88 0.26 29.46
N LYS A 78 5.99 -0.30 29.96
CA LYS A 78 7.18 0.48 30.37
C LYS A 78 7.75 1.38 29.27
N ASN A 79 7.57 0.99 28.01
CA ASN A 79 8.06 1.73 26.85
C ASN A 79 7.20 2.97 26.49
N VAL A 80 6.02 3.14 27.09
CA VAL A 80 5.20 4.34 26.97
C VAL A 80 5.75 5.39 27.95
N ARG A 81 6.36 6.45 27.42
CA ARG A 81 6.93 7.54 28.24
C ARG A 81 5.83 8.39 28.87
N ASN A 82 4.88 8.83 28.05
CA ASN A 82 3.76 9.69 28.45
C ASN A 82 2.41 9.02 28.10
N PRO A 83 1.64 8.53 29.09
CA PRO A 83 0.30 7.98 28.89
C PRO A 83 -0.68 8.91 28.18
N MET A 84 -0.52 10.23 28.33
CA MET A 84 -1.41 11.21 27.71
C MET A 84 -1.34 11.19 26.18
N GLU A 85 -0.24 10.72 25.58
CA GLU A 85 -0.17 10.55 24.12
C GLU A 85 -1.12 9.48 23.58
N ILE A 86 -1.53 8.55 24.45
CA ILE A 86 -2.48 7.48 24.13
C ILE A 86 -3.90 7.90 24.55
N LEU A 87 -4.02 8.57 25.70
CA LEU A 87 -5.30 8.95 26.29
C LEU A 87 -5.88 10.25 25.75
N SER A 88 -5.09 11.05 25.04
CA SER A 88 -5.57 12.29 24.42
C SER A 88 -5.23 12.35 22.94
N VAL A 89 -6.23 12.63 22.12
CA VAL A 89 -6.01 12.99 20.71
C VAL A 89 -5.94 14.52 20.64
N PRO A 90 -4.83 15.09 20.14
CA PRO A 90 -4.73 16.53 19.92
C PRO A 90 -5.90 17.01 19.04
N SER A 91 -6.43 18.19 19.32
CA SER A 91 -7.45 18.82 18.47
C SER A 91 -6.97 18.89 17.02
N VAL A 92 -7.59 18.09 16.14
CA VAL A 92 -7.46 18.23 14.68
C VAL A 92 -8.76 18.82 14.16
N GLY A 93 -8.68 19.87 13.33
CA GLY A 93 -9.85 20.60 12.85
C GLY A 93 -10.69 21.39 13.87
N GLY A 94 -10.17 21.75 15.06
CA GLY A 94 -10.89 22.62 16.01
C GLY A 94 -11.92 21.92 16.89
N SER A 95 -11.94 20.58 16.92
CA SER A 95 -12.66 19.80 17.93
C SER A 95 -12.01 19.95 19.31
N LYS A 96 -12.77 19.82 20.41
CA LYS A 96 -12.15 19.69 21.74
C LYS A 96 -11.21 18.47 21.71
N PRO A 97 -10.02 18.53 22.33
CA PRO A 97 -9.17 17.36 22.45
C PRO A 97 -9.99 16.22 23.06
N ILE A 98 -9.94 15.05 22.41
CA ILE A 98 -10.70 13.90 22.88
C ILE A 98 -9.96 13.35 24.08
N ASP A 99 -10.59 13.40 25.25
CA ASP A 99 -10.10 12.74 26.46
C ASP A 99 -10.71 11.34 26.56
N TYR A 100 -9.92 10.33 26.23
CA TYR A 100 -10.38 8.95 26.23
C TYR A 100 -10.72 8.42 27.63
N LEU A 101 -10.24 9.04 28.72
CA LEU A 101 -10.68 8.68 30.07
C LEU A 101 -12.17 8.96 30.23
N SER A 102 -12.58 10.20 29.94
CA SER A 102 -13.99 10.61 30.00
C SER A 102 -14.87 9.86 29.01
N VAL A 103 -14.39 9.64 27.78
CA VAL A 103 -15.18 8.97 26.73
C VAL A 103 -15.41 7.51 27.08
N ILE A 104 -14.37 6.78 27.48
CA ILE A 104 -14.53 5.37 27.85
C ILE A 104 -15.37 5.23 29.12
N GLY A 105 -15.13 6.11 30.12
CA GLY A 105 -15.90 6.11 31.36
C GLY A 105 -17.39 6.27 31.08
N ASN A 106 -17.76 7.32 30.33
CA ASN A 106 -19.16 7.57 29.97
C ASN A 106 -19.77 6.46 29.08
N ASP A 107 -19.00 5.88 28.16
CA ASP A 107 -19.50 4.82 27.26
C ASP A 107 -19.74 3.48 27.97
N THR A 108 -19.14 3.27 29.14
CA THR A 108 -19.21 2.01 29.90
C THR A 108 -19.87 2.17 31.26
N ASP A 109 -20.36 3.37 31.59
CA ASP A 109 -20.85 3.72 32.93
C ASP A 109 -19.83 3.40 34.03
N THR A 110 -18.56 3.81 33.81
CA THR A 110 -17.45 3.65 34.78
C THR A 110 -16.74 4.97 35.05
N GLU A 111 -16.16 5.11 36.23
CA GLU A 111 -15.27 6.21 36.58
C GLU A 111 -13.83 5.84 36.28
N CYS A 112 -13.20 6.58 35.36
CA CYS A 112 -11.83 6.33 34.90
C CYS A 112 -10.90 7.49 35.29
N SER A 113 -9.86 7.20 36.07
CA SER A 113 -8.86 8.21 36.47
C SER A 113 -7.44 7.73 36.21
N LEU A 114 -6.57 8.64 35.75
CA LEU A 114 -5.15 8.35 35.56
C LEU A 114 -4.37 8.71 36.82
N ILE A 115 -3.79 7.70 37.48
CA ILE A 115 -2.87 7.89 38.60
C ILE A 115 -1.49 7.38 38.16
N ASN A 116 -0.54 8.30 37.97
CA ASN A 116 0.79 8.02 37.43
C ASN A 116 0.75 7.36 36.03
N LYS A 117 1.08 6.06 35.94
CA LYS A 117 1.03 5.24 34.71
C LYS A 117 -0.05 4.17 34.77
N LYS A 118 -1.04 4.34 35.65
CA LYS A 118 -2.13 3.40 35.86
C LYS A 118 -3.45 4.11 35.68
N VAL A 119 -4.35 3.51 34.91
CA VAL A 119 -5.75 3.94 34.84
C VAL A 119 -6.51 3.11 35.84
N ASN A 120 -7.06 3.76 36.85
CA ASN A 120 -8.00 3.16 37.80
C ASN A 120 -9.41 3.25 37.19
N ILE A 121 -10.13 2.13 37.22
CA ILE A 121 -11.46 1.98 36.65
C ILE A 121 -12.36 1.47 37.76
N VAL A 122 -13.39 2.24 38.11
CA VAL A 122 -14.35 1.91 39.16
C VAL A 122 -15.75 1.89 38.56
N GLY A 123 -16.56 0.91 38.91
CA GLY A 123 -17.96 0.86 38.47
C GLY A 123 -18.77 -0.19 39.21
N THR A 124 -20.09 -0.06 39.14
CA THR A 124 -21.06 -0.92 39.82
C THR A 124 -21.29 -2.27 39.12
N ASN A 125 -20.80 -2.43 37.88
CA ASN A 125 -20.97 -3.64 37.09
C ASN A 125 -19.63 -4.20 36.61
N GLU A 126 -19.31 -5.44 37.02
CA GLU A 126 -18.08 -6.13 36.65
C GLU A 126 -17.88 -6.21 35.11
N SER A 127 -18.96 -6.40 34.34
CA SER A 127 -18.88 -6.50 32.88
C SER A 127 -18.48 -5.18 32.22
N SER A 128 -19.00 -4.06 32.72
CA SER A 128 -18.64 -2.70 32.30
C SER A 128 -17.18 -2.37 32.61
N VAL A 129 -16.73 -2.72 33.83
CA VAL A 129 -15.35 -2.52 34.27
C VAL A 129 -14.37 -3.35 33.42
N LYS A 130 -14.70 -4.60 33.12
CA LYS A 130 -13.91 -5.45 32.21
C LYS A 130 -13.90 -4.92 30.77
N GLU A 131 -15.02 -4.37 30.28
CA GLU A 131 -15.07 -3.74 28.96
C GLU A 131 -14.17 -2.50 28.90
N ALA A 132 -14.26 -1.60 29.88
CA ALA A 132 -13.41 -0.42 29.97
C ALA A 132 -11.92 -0.79 30.02
N LEU A 133 -11.57 -1.78 30.86
CA LEU A 133 -10.21 -2.33 30.94
C LEU A 133 -9.71 -2.81 29.58
N GLN A 134 -10.56 -3.54 28.84
CA GLN A 134 -10.22 -4.03 27.51
C GLN A 134 -10.05 -2.89 26.50
N ARG A 135 -10.89 -1.85 26.54
CA ARG A 135 -10.76 -0.66 25.68
C ARG A 135 -9.43 0.07 25.91
N PHE A 136 -8.96 0.21 27.15
CA PHE A 136 -7.64 0.81 27.41
C PHE A 136 -6.47 -0.07 26.93
N LYS A 137 -6.57 -1.40 27.08
CA LYS A 137 -5.60 -2.35 26.50
C LYS A 137 -5.54 -2.21 24.97
N ASN A 138 -6.70 -2.07 24.34
CA ASN A 138 -6.83 -1.89 22.90
C ASN A 138 -6.28 -0.54 22.45
N LEU A 139 -6.55 0.57 23.16
CA LEU A 139 -5.98 1.89 22.84
C LEU A 139 -4.45 1.87 22.80
N GLN A 140 -3.81 1.26 23.80
CA GLN A 140 -2.35 1.11 23.77
C GLN A 140 -1.89 0.27 22.57
N THR A 141 -2.64 -0.77 22.22
CA THR A 141 -2.33 -1.62 21.06
C THR A 141 -2.44 -0.83 19.77
N ILE A 142 -3.53 -0.07 19.56
CA ILE A 142 -3.75 0.79 18.40
C ILE A 142 -2.62 1.82 18.28
N TYR A 143 -2.28 2.50 19.37
CA TYR A 143 -1.19 3.48 19.38
C TYR A 143 0.17 2.85 19.02
N LYS A 144 0.49 1.68 19.57
CA LYS A 144 1.74 0.98 19.22
C LYS A 144 1.78 0.57 17.75
N ARG A 145 0.64 0.13 17.22
CA ARG A 145 0.51 -0.33 15.83
C ARG A 145 0.56 0.84 14.84
N SER A 146 -0.03 2.01 15.17
CA SER A 146 0.01 3.20 14.31
C SER A 146 1.39 3.84 14.18
N LYS A 147 2.31 3.56 15.11
CA LYS A 147 3.71 4.03 15.05
C LYS A 147 4.64 3.10 14.27
N ARG A 148 4.15 1.97 13.77
CA ARG A 148 4.99 1.04 12.98
C ARG A 148 5.27 1.65 11.60
N PRO A 149 6.48 1.45 11.06
CA PRO A 149 6.75 1.82 9.68
C PRO A 149 5.88 0.99 8.73
N THR A 150 5.63 1.51 7.54
CA THR A 150 4.96 0.79 6.45
C THR A 150 5.67 -0.53 6.19
N SER A 151 4.94 -1.64 6.21
CA SER A 151 5.48 -2.92 5.77
C SER A 151 5.51 -2.96 4.25
N VAL A 152 6.67 -3.26 3.68
CA VAL A 152 6.85 -3.31 2.22
C VAL A 152 7.38 -4.69 1.85
N VAL A 153 6.70 -5.36 0.93
CA VAL A 153 7.08 -6.67 0.42
C VAL A 153 7.04 -6.68 -1.10
N SER A 154 7.95 -7.42 -1.72
CA SER A 154 8.02 -7.57 -3.17
C SER A 154 7.81 -9.03 -3.57
N CYS A 155 6.78 -9.28 -4.36
CA CYS A 155 6.44 -10.54 -4.99
C CYS A 155 6.98 -10.54 -6.42
N ILE A 156 7.68 -11.60 -6.82
CA ILE A 156 8.29 -11.70 -8.16
C ILE A 156 7.45 -12.64 -9.00
N HIS A 157 7.06 -12.23 -10.20
CA HIS A 157 6.24 -13.02 -11.10
C HIS A 157 6.94 -13.29 -12.42
N MET A 158 6.89 -14.55 -12.81
CA MET A 158 7.30 -15.05 -14.12
C MET A 158 6.33 -16.18 -14.48
N PRO A 159 5.63 -16.13 -15.62
CA PRO A 159 4.68 -17.17 -16.01
C PRO A 159 5.35 -18.45 -16.53
N SER A 160 6.67 -18.44 -16.74
CA SER A 160 7.44 -19.59 -17.22
C SER A 160 7.75 -20.58 -16.09
N GLU A 161 7.71 -21.88 -16.41
CA GLU A 161 8.16 -22.97 -15.52
C GLU A 161 9.70 -23.10 -15.48
N THR A 162 10.40 -22.36 -16.33
CA THR A 162 11.87 -22.37 -16.36
C THR A 162 12.43 -21.72 -15.11
N GLU A 163 13.43 -22.36 -14.49
CA GLU A 163 14.23 -21.70 -13.45
C GLU A 163 14.81 -20.39 -13.97
N PHE A 164 14.65 -19.33 -13.19
CA PHE A 164 15.17 -18.02 -13.50
C PHE A 164 15.86 -17.40 -12.30
N ALA A 165 16.70 -16.43 -12.59
CA ALA A 165 17.24 -15.51 -11.61
C ALA A 165 16.88 -14.08 -12.01
N ILE A 166 17.23 -13.10 -11.17
CA ILE A 166 16.91 -11.69 -11.38
C ILE A 166 18.17 -10.83 -11.43
N TYR A 167 18.07 -9.69 -12.11
CA TYR A 167 19.12 -8.68 -12.16
C TYR A 167 18.58 -7.26 -12.23
N PHE A 168 19.33 -6.33 -11.64
CA PHE A 168 19.04 -4.89 -11.67
C PHE A 168 19.55 -4.21 -12.94
N CYS A 169 18.63 -3.94 -13.87
CA CYS A 169 18.89 -3.14 -15.04
C CYS A 169 18.67 -1.66 -14.73
N SER A 170 19.62 -0.79 -15.10
CA SER A 170 19.38 0.66 -15.04
C SER A 170 18.23 1.02 -16.00
N LEU A 171 17.35 1.92 -15.57
CA LEU A 171 16.19 2.35 -16.37
C LEU A 171 16.60 2.86 -17.76
N ASP A 172 17.77 3.48 -17.91
CA ASP A 172 18.30 3.97 -19.18
C ASP A 172 18.71 2.88 -20.18
N ARG A 173 18.88 1.65 -19.68
CA ARG A 173 19.24 0.46 -20.46
C ARG A 173 18.09 -0.53 -20.59
N PHE A 174 16.90 -0.16 -20.14
CA PHE A 174 15.71 -0.99 -20.23
C PHE A 174 15.05 -0.81 -21.60
N ALA A 175 14.84 -1.91 -22.33
CA ALA A 175 14.24 -1.89 -23.66
C ALA A 175 12.87 -1.19 -23.71
N HIS A 176 12.09 -1.30 -22.63
CA HIS A 176 10.72 -0.77 -22.53
C HIS A 176 10.64 0.52 -21.71
N LYS A 177 11.72 1.31 -21.64
CA LYS A 177 11.78 2.57 -20.88
C LYS A 177 10.61 3.53 -21.18
N VAL A 178 10.09 3.53 -22.41
CA VAL A 178 8.96 4.37 -22.84
C VAL A 178 7.68 4.11 -22.02
N TYR A 179 7.52 2.92 -21.45
CA TYR A 179 6.37 2.55 -20.60
C TYR A 179 6.62 2.75 -19.10
N ALA A 180 7.76 3.34 -18.74
CA ALA A 180 8.13 3.66 -17.36
C ALA A 180 8.27 5.19 -17.19
N ASP A 181 7.23 5.91 -17.61
CA ASP A 181 7.12 7.37 -17.53
C ASP A 181 7.25 7.87 -16.08
N LEU A 182 8.13 8.82 -15.82
CA LEU A 182 8.32 9.43 -14.51
C LEU A 182 7.75 10.86 -14.47
N LEU A 183 7.07 11.22 -13.38
CA LEU A 183 6.68 12.62 -13.13
C LEU A 183 7.87 13.48 -12.69
N LYS A 184 8.78 12.90 -11.89
CA LYS A 184 10.03 13.53 -11.45
C LYS A 184 11.16 12.50 -11.47
N ALA A 185 12.32 12.90 -11.99
CA ALA A 185 13.52 12.07 -12.00
C ALA A 185 14.40 12.43 -10.81
N ASP A 186 14.12 11.86 -9.64
CA ASP A 186 14.77 12.23 -8.38
C ASP A 186 16.01 11.37 -8.06
N GLY A 187 16.44 10.50 -8.98
CA GLY A 187 17.65 9.70 -8.82
C GLY A 187 17.79 8.62 -9.89
N PRO A 188 18.88 7.83 -9.82
CA PRO A 188 18.99 6.65 -10.66
C PRO A 188 17.92 5.63 -10.26
N TYR A 189 17.21 5.11 -11.25
CA TYR A 189 16.21 4.07 -11.08
C TYR A 189 16.65 2.80 -11.79
N TRP A 190 16.27 1.66 -11.22
CA TRP A 190 16.52 0.35 -11.79
C TRP A 190 15.23 -0.47 -11.86
N VAL A 191 15.19 -1.40 -12.81
CA VAL A 191 14.12 -2.40 -12.97
C VAL A 191 14.72 -3.81 -12.85
N LEU A 192 13.91 -4.77 -12.42
CA LEU A 192 14.31 -6.18 -12.39
C LEU A 192 14.04 -6.83 -13.73
N LEU A 193 15.04 -7.56 -14.24
CA LEU A 193 14.90 -8.40 -15.44
C LEU A 193 15.10 -9.87 -15.08
N SER A 194 14.41 -10.76 -15.80
CA SER A 194 14.63 -12.20 -15.72
C SER A 194 15.95 -12.61 -16.39
N VAL A 195 16.59 -13.61 -15.80
CA VAL A 195 17.82 -14.24 -16.28
C VAL A 195 17.59 -15.73 -16.40
N LEU A 196 17.53 -16.23 -17.63
CA LEU A 196 17.30 -17.64 -17.89
C LEU A 196 18.63 -18.37 -18.07
N LYS A 197 18.65 -19.66 -17.68
CA LYS A 197 19.76 -20.56 -17.97
C LYS A 197 19.64 -21.10 -19.40
N ASP A 198 20.77 -21.26 -20.07
CA ASP A 198 20.85 -21.98 -21.34
C ASP A 198 20.76 -23.51 -21.14
N ASP A 199 20.74 -24.27 -22.24
CA ASP A 199 20.74 -25.74 -22.20
C ASP A 199 21.97 -26.34 -21.50
N LYS A 200 23.02 -25.53 -21.30
CA LYS A 200 24.26 -25.89 -20.59
C LYS A 200 24.23 -25.47 -19.11
N GLY A 201 23.11 -24.91 -18.63
CA GLY A 201 22.93 -24.45 -17.25
C GLY A 201 23.55 -23.09 -16.92
N SER A 202 24.11 -22.38 -17.91
CA SER A 202 24.76 -21.07 -17.76
C SER A 202 23.78 -19.92 -17.96
N TYR A 203 23.89 -18.86 -17.15
CA TYR A 203 23.00 -17.70 -17.25
C TYR A 203 23.25 -16.89 -18.53
N GLN A 204 22.19 -16.71 -19.32
CA GLN A 204 22.20 -15.86 -20.51
C GLN A 204 22.04 -14.38 -20.16
N LYS A 205 22.38 -13.50 -21.10
CA LYS A 205 22.10 -12.07 -20.97
C LYS A 205 20.57 -11.85 -21.02
N PRO A 206 19.98 -10.99 -20.16
CA PRO A 206 18.55 -10.69 -20.22
C PRO A 206 18.15 -10.12 -21.57
N LYS A 207 17.00 -10.54 -22.06
CA LYS A 207 16.45 -10.14 -23.36
C LYS A 207 16.27 -8.62 -23.46
N ASP A 208 15.76 -7.99 -22.41
CA ASP A 208 15.41 -6.56 -22.39
C ASP A 208 16.53 -5.64 -21.88
N LEU A 209 17.77 -6.17 -21.78
CA LEU A 209 18.96 -5.39 -21.42
C LEU A 209 19.67 -4.85 -22.67
N LEU A 210 19.60 -3.54 -22.88
CA LEU A 210 20.28 -2.86 -23.98
C LEU A 210 21.79 -2.71 -23.68
N ASP A 211 22.63 -2.91 -24.71
CA ASP A 211 24.09 -2.78 -24.57
C ASP A 211 24.56 -1.33 -24.50
N VAL A 212 23.84 -0.43 -25.18
CA VAL A 212 24.10 1.02 -25.18
C VAL A 212 22.90 1.72 -24.55
N PRO A 213 23.09 2.71 -23.65
CA PRO A 213 21.98 3.54 -23.16
C PRO A 213 21.26 4.19 -24.34
N VAL A 214 19.93 4.17 -24.33
CA VAL A 214 19.17 4.89 -25.36
C VAL A 214 19.34 6.38 -25.10
N SER A 215 20.12 7.07 -25.95
CA SER A 215 20.13 8.53 -25.97
C SER A 215 18.69 9.01 -26.09
N PRO A 216 18.23 9.97 -25.27
CA PRO A 216 16.86 10.45 -25.37
C PRO A 216 16.66 10.96 -26.80
N MET A 217 15.82 10.26 -27.57
CA MET A 217 15.28 10.81 -28.80
C MET A 217 14.48 12.03 -28.34
N SER A 218 15.08 13.21 -28.51
CA SER A 218 14.41 14.49 -28.38
C SER A 218 13.06 14.37 -29.10
N THR A 219 12.00 14.55 -28.32
CA THR A 219 10.69 14.92 -28.81
C THR A 219 10.87 15.99 -29.87
N ARG A 220 10.49 15.61 -31.10
CA ARG A 220 10.55 16.36 -32.34
C ARG A 220 9.52 17.50 -32.35
N ILE A 221 9.46 18.27 -31.27
CA ILE A 221 8.57 19.43 -31.05
C ILE A 221 9.36 20.65 -30.57
N SER A 222 10.61 20.50 -30.10
CA SER A 222 11.41 21.63 -29.61
C SER A 222 12.06 22.50 -30.71
N TRP A 223 11.86 22.20 -31.99
CA TRP A 223 12.62 22.85 -33.08
C TRP A 223 11.89 24.06 -33.69
N MET A 224 10.65 24.34 -33.27
CA MET A 224 9.90 25.55 -33.71
C MET A 224 9.85 26.67 -32.67
N GLN A 225 10.27 26.46 -31.41
CA GLN A 225 10.28 27.52 -30.38
C GLN A 225 11.63 28.20 -30.16
N ALA A 226 12.68 27.79 -30.87
CA ALA A 226 14.00 28.43 -30.79
C ALA A 226 14.24 29.49 -31.88
N GLN A 227 13.23 29.84 -32.69
CA GLN A 227 13.38 30.79 -33.81
C GLN A 227 12.58 32.10 -33.66
N GLU A 228 12.09 32.42 -32.47
CA GLU A 228 11.52 33.75 -32.16
C GLU A 228 12.09 34.28 -30.84
N LYS A 229 13.37 34.66 -30.86
CA LYS A 229 13.95 35.67 -29.94
C LYS A 229 15.32 36.11 -30.45
N HIS A 230 15.33 36.76 -31.60
CA HIS A 230 16.40 37.68 -31.98
C HIS A 230 15.78 39.02 -32.33
N SER A 231 15.68 39.90 -31.34
CA SER A 231 15.62 41.34 -31.55
C SER A 231 17.02 41.81 -32.02
N PRO A 232 17.13 42.55 -33.12
CA PRO A 232 18.41 43.09 -33.58
C PRO A 232 18.56 44.52 -33.05
N GLN A 233 19.30 44.71 -31.97
CA GLN A 233 19.87 46.02 -31.63
C GLN A 233 20.94 45.90 -30.54
N GLN A 234 22.18 45.70 -30.98
CA GLN A 234 23.42 46.32 -30.46
C GLN A 234 24.61 45.55 -31.03
N GLN A 235 25.11 46.03 -32.16
CA GLN A 235 26.48 45.77 -32.60
C GLN A 235 27.33 47.02 -32.34
N LEU A 236 28.61 46.74 -32.02
CA LEU A 236 29.79 47.61 -31.90
C LEU A 236 29.95 48.27 -30.51
N GLU A 237 31.07 48.11 -29.82
CA GLU A 237 32.47 47.96 -30.28
C GLU A 237 33.23 46.87 -29.48
N MET A 238 33.91 45.95 -30.17
CA MET A 238 35.03 45.19 -29.60
C MET A 238 36.23 45.33 -30.53
N SER A 239 37.40 45.63 -29.97
CA SER A 239 38.58 46.03 -30.74
C SER A 239 39.26 44.84 -31.44
N LEU A 240 39.98 45.15 -32.52
CA LEU A 240 40.74 44.21 -33.35
C LEU A 240 41.77 43.38 -32.54
N GLU A 241 42.23 43.92 -31.41
CA GLU A 241 43.24 43.34 -30.52
C GLU A 241 42.69 42.17 -29.68
N GLU A 242 41.42 42.21 -29.29
CA GLU A 242 40.74 41.09 -28.62
C GLU A 242 40.46 39.91 -29.56
N ARG A 243 40.30 40.17 -30.86
CA ARG A 243 40.18 39.11 -31.88
C ARG A 243 41.51 38.41 -32.14
N MET A 244 42.64 39.11 -32.08
CA MET A 244 43.95 38.49 -32.32
C MET A 244 44.43 37.63 -31.15
N LYS A 245 44.07 37.95 -29.90
CA LYS A 245 44.47 37.13 -28.73
C LYS A 245 43.78 35.77 -28.62
N ARG A 246 42.63 35.55 -29.27
CA ARG A 246 41.93 34.25 -29.26
C ARG A 246 42.33 33.30 -30.40
N ALA A 247 43.17 33.74 -31.34
CA ALA A 247 43.59 32.95 -32.49
C ALA A 247 44.86 32.10 -32.27
N ASN A 248 45.55 32.23 -31.12
CA ASN A 248 46.92 31.73 -30.94
C ASN A 248 47.12 30.64 -29.87
N PHE A 249 46.18 29.70 -29.71
CA PHE A 249 46.45 28.42 -29.03
C PHE A 249 45.66 27.27 -29.68
N LYS A 250 46.06 26.91 -30.91
CA LYS A 250 45.77 25.62 -31.53
C LYS A 250 46.91 25.26 -32.47
N THR A 251 47.84 24.45 -32.00
CA THR A 251 48.68 23.57 -32.81
C THR A 251 49.44 22.64 -31.88
N ASP A 252 48.92 21.42 -31.73
CA ASP A 252 49.75 20.22 -31.74
C ASP A 252 48.86 19.06 -32.18
N PHE A 253 48.94 18.79 -33.49
CA PHE A 253 48.54 17.53 -34.10
C PHE A 253 49.77 16.64 -34.14
N GLY A 254 49.84 15.66 -33.23
CA GLY A 254 50.70 14.49 -33.29
C GLY A 254 49.83 13.25 -33.42
N ASN A 255 50.04 12.53 -34.52
CA ASN A 255 49.20 11.48 -35.06
C ASN A 255 49.35 10.13 -34.33
N THR A 256 48.45 9.21 -34.69
CA THR A 256 48.60 7.73 -34.70
C THR A 256 48.53 6.92 -33.38
N GLN A 257 47.41 6.19 -33.28
CA GLN A 257 47.31 4.78 -32.88
C GLN A 257 48.19 4.30 -31.73
N TYR A 258 47.68 4.37 -30.49
CA TYR A 258 48.04 3.40 -29.45
C TYR A 258 46.84 3.14 -28.52
N GLY A 259 46.34 1.90 -28.57
CA GLY A 259 45.85 1.17 -27.39
C GLY A 259 44.58 1.65 -26.70
N MET A 260 43.43 1.68 -27.39
CA MET A 260 42.18 1.39 -26.68
C MET A 260 42.23 -0.08 -26.25
N ALA A 261 42.41 -0.32 -24.96
CA ALA A 261 42.32 -1.66 -24.38
C ALA A 261 40.96 -2.28 -24.74
N PRO A 262 40.91 -3.53 -25.23
CA PRO A 262 39.67 -4.19 -25.62
C PRO A 262 38.97 -4.79 -24.40
N ASP A 263 38.59 -3.97 -23.41
CA ASP A 263 37.98 -4.47 -22.16
C ASP A 263 36.80 -3.65 -21.61
N GLN A 264 36.11 -2.86 -22.44
CA GLN A 264 34.75 -2.40 -22.09
C GLN A 264 33.69 -3.45 -22.48
N ARG A 265 33.83 -4.66 -21.92
CA ARG A 265 32.70 -5.60 -21.90
C ARG A 265 31.68 -5.07 -20.88
N PRO A 266 30.38 -4.98 -21.19
CA PRO A 266 29.37 -4.67 -20.19
C PRO A 266 29.48 -5.70 -19.05
N LEU A 267 29.73 -5.22 -17.82
CA LEU A 267 29.95 -6.00 -16.57
C LEU A 267 28.66 -6.68 -16.09
N TRP A 268 28.04 -7.48 -16.96
CA TRP A 268 26.83 -8.23 -16.70
C TRP A 268 27.17 -9.57 -16.03
N GLY A 269 26.61 -9.81 -14.84
CA GLY A 269 26.66 -11.10 -14.14
C GLY A 269 28.08 -11.51 -13.77
N GLU A 270 28.79 -10.69 -12.99
CA GLU A 270 30.16 -10.99 -12.54
C GLU A 270 30.23 -12.27 -11.67
N ASN A 271 29.09 -12.73 -11.13
CA ASN A 271 28.96 -13.95 -10.34
C ASN A 271 28.43 -15.18 -11.12
N LYS A 272 28.38 -15.14 -12.47
CA LYS A 272 27.89 -16.27 -13.31
C LYS A 272 28.51 -17.64 -12.98
N ASN A 273 29.71 -17.65 -12.39
CA ASN A 273 30.46 -18.86 -12.05
C ASN A 273 30.29 -19.33 -10.59
N TYR A 274 29.52 -18.63 -9.75
CA TYR A 274 29.31 -19.01 -8.35
C TYR A 274 27.92 -19.61 -8.17
N VAL A 275 27.81 -20.92 -8.40
CA VAL A 275 26.66 -21.74 -7.99
C VAL A 275 27.02 -22.51 -6.73
N HIS A 276 26.20 -22.34 -5.69
CA HIS A 276 26.16 -23.05 -4.40
C HIS A 276 27.41 -23.00 -3.50
N VAL A 277 27.32 -22.19 -2.43
CA VAL A 277 28.01 -22.48 -1.16
C VAL A 277 26.94 -23.03 -0.21
N PRO A 278 26.89 -24.35 0.07
CA PRO A 278 26.23 -24.85 1.27
C PRO A 278 26.95 -24.25 2.48
N SER A 279 26.17 -23.78 3.44
CA SER A 279 26.60 -23.27 4.76
C SER A 279 27.90 -23.95 5.25
N MET A 280 28.95 -23.15 5.46
CA MET A 280 30.24 -23.63 5.96
C MET A 280 30.11 -24.12 7.41
N GLN A 281 30.22 -25.43 7.62
CA GLN A 281 30.81 -25.96 8.84
C GLN A 281 32.34 -25.85 8.72
N THR A 282 32.93 -25.10 9.64
CA THR A 282 34.36 -24.85 9.79
C THR A 282 35.15 -26.14 10.05
N THR A 283 36.22 -26.37 9.30
CA THR A 283 37.38 -27.15 9.76
C THR A 283 38.69 -26.44 9.40
N PRO A 284 39.73 -26.56 10.25
CA PRO A 284 40.89 -25.67 10.28
C PRO A 284 42.01 -26.08 9.28
N PRO A 285 43.04 -25.23 9.07
CA PRO A 285 43.89 -25.30 7.89
C PRO A 285 45.04 -26.30 8.06
N ARG A 286 45.50 -26.91 6.96
CA ARG A 286 46.81 -27.59 6.94
C ARG A 286 47.58 -27.31 5.66
N LYS A 287 48.78 -26.76 5.85
CA LYS A 287 49.86 -26.56 4.87
C LYS A 287 50.65 -27.88 4.62
N PRO A 288 51.56 -27.94 3.63
CA PRO A 288 51.67 -29.06 2.69
C PRO A 288 52.85 -30.03 2.90
N ALA A 289 52.83 -31.08 2.07
CA ALA A 289 53.96 -31.80 1.44
C ALA A 289 54.39 -33.19 1.97
N THR A 290 54.77 -34.01 0.97
CA THR A 290 55.74 -35.12 0.92
C THR A 290 55.38 -36.56 1.36
N SER A 291 55.28 -37.43 0.35
CA SER A 291 55.92 -38.76 0.16
C SER A 291 56.16 -39.71 1.34
N ALA A 292 55.68 -40.96 1.22
CA ALA A 292 56.47 -42.20 1.12
C ALA A 292 55.65 -43.42 1.57
N ALA A 293 55.83 -44.54 0.88
CA ALA A 293 55.19 -45.83 1.13
C ALA A 293 55.89 -46.62 2.26
N THR A 294 55.13 -47.33 3.11
CA THR A 294 55.45 -48.68 3.65
C THR A 294 54.28 -49.24 4.51
N PRO A 295 54.14 -50.58 4.69
CA PRO A 295 52.97 -51.25 5.27
C PRO A 295 53.19 -51.77 6.73
N PRO A 296 52.40 -52.77 7.23
CA PRO A 296 51.24 -52.76 8.15
C PRO A 296 51.60 -53.04 9.64
N PRO A 297 50.65 -53.22 10.61
CA PRO A 297 50.40 -54.59 11.12
C PRO A 297 49.00 -54.90 11.72
N LYS A 298 48.86 -56.17 12.14
CA LYS A 298 47.68 -56.91 12.63
C LYS A 298 47.10 -56.46 14.01
N SER A 299 45.83 -56.84 14.22
CA SER A 299 44.95 -56.71 15.41
C SER A 299 45.47 -57.30 16.72
N PRO A 300 44.95 -56.83 17.89
CA PRO A 300 44.28 -57.75 18.83
C PRO A 300 43.07 -57.17 19.61
N GLN A 301 41.98 -57.95 19.62
CA GLN A 301 41.25 -58.56 20.77
C GLN A 301 40.83 -57.75 22.04
N ASP A 302 39.50 -57.76 22.27
CA ASP A 302 38.65 -57.83 23.50
C ASP A 302 38.96 -57.05 24.79
N ASP A 303 37.93 -56.34 25.33
CA ASP A 303 37.40 -56.64 26.69
C ASP A 303 35.98 -56.07 26.96
N PHE A 304 35.18 -56.87 27.68
CA PHE A 304 33.71 -56.88 27.95
C PHE A 304 33.19 -55.76 28.92
N PRO A 305 31.87 -55.62 29.30
CA PRO A 305 30.79 -56.61 29.22
C PRO A 305 29.38 -56.19 28.75
N ALA A 306 28.64 -57.22 28.32
CA ALA A 306 27.21 -57.23 27.98
C ALA A 306 26.29 -57.54 29.18
N LEU A 307 25.04 -57.09 29.12
CA LEU A 307 23.93 -57.36 30.06
C LEU A 307 23.11 -58.61 29.63
N PRO A 308 22.40 -59.28 30.55
CA PRO A 308 22.12 -60.72 30.48
C PRO A 308 20.93 -61.15 29.60
N SER A 309 21.13 -62.29 28.94
CA SER A 309 20.16 -63.08 28.18
C SER A 309 19.34 -64.03 29.06
N THR A 310 18.01 -64.01 28.94
CA THR A 310 17.12 -65.07 29.47
C THR A 310 16.88 -66.19 28.44
N PRO A 311 16.57 -67.43 28.88
CA PRO A 311 16.89 -68.66 28.14
C PRO A 311 15.85 -69.10 27.11
N ARG A 312 16.35 -69.70 26.02
CA ARG A 312 15.59 -70.44 24.99
C ARG A 312 14.97 -71.72 25.57
N LYS A 313 13.68 -71.93 25.34
CA LYS A 313 13.04 -73.26 25.35
C LYS A 313 13.01 -73.85 23.94
N ALA A 314 13.29 -75.15 23.83
CA ALA A 314 13.31 -75.94 22.61
C ALA A 314 11.90 -76.14 21.99
N PRO A 315 11.80 -76.46 20.69
CA PRO A 315 10.54 -76.44 19.95
C PRO A 315 9.76 -77.77 20.02
N PRO A 316 8.42 -77.75 20.10
CA PRO A 316 7.60 -78.95 19.87
C PRO A 316 7.28 -79.17 18.38
N ALA A 317 7.02 -80.43 18.07
CA ALA A 317 6.99 -81.05 16.75
C ALA A 317 5.79 -80.66 15.85
N LYS A 318 5.98 -80.94 14.56
CA LYS A 318 5.12 -80.69 13.40
C LYS A 318 3.69 -81.23 13.58
N GLY A 319 2.69 -80.36 13.38
CA GLY A 319 1.30 -80.67 13.07
C GLY A 319 0.87 -80.08 11.72
N PRO A 320 -0.19 -80.60 11.07
CA PRO A 320 -0.46 -80.41 9.65
C PRO A 320 -1.00 -79.02 9.29
N GLN A 321 -0.65 -78.62 8.07
CA GLN A 321 -0.81 -77.31 7.45
C GLN A 321 -2.26 -76.83 7.41
N ARG A 322 -2.53 -75.67 8.05
CA ARG A 322 -3.70 -74.84 7.74
C ARG A 322 -3.24 -73.71 6.82
N ARG A 323 -3.76 -73.69 5.60
CA ARG A 323 -3.49 -72.70 4.55
C ARG A 323 -4.05 -71.35 4.98
N VAL A 324 -3.25 -70.52 5.66
CA VAL A 324 -3.57 -69.11 5.89
C VAL A 324 -3.08 -68.34 4.67
N VAL A 325 -4.02 -67.80 3.90
CA VAL A 325 -3.73 -66.82 2.85
C VAL A 325 -3.11 -65.62 3.56
N ARG A 326 -1.78 -65.49 3.43
CA ARG A 326 -1.08 -64.29 3.83
C ARG A 326 -1.49 -63.22 2.83
N VAL A 327 -2.39 -62.33 3.21
CA VAL A 327 -2.54 -61.04 2.53
C VAL A 327 -1.17 -60.40 2.61
N LEU A 328 -0.42 -60.45 1.50
CA LEU A 328 0.73 -59.58 1.32
C LEU A 328 0.23 -58.17 1.61
N PRO A 329 0.88 -57.37 2.48
CA PRO A 329 0.61 -55.96 2.47
C PRO A 329 0.89 -55.53 1.03
N GLN A 330 -0.17 -55.21 0.28
CA GLN A 330 -0.03 -54.36 -0.88
C GLN A 330 0.82 -53.21 -0.36
N LYS A 331 2.03 -53.08 -0.91
CA LYS A 331 2.76 -51.83 -0.82
C LYS A 331 1.80 -50.81 -1.42
N SER A 332 1.03 -50.15 -0.57
CA SER A 332 0.41 -48.88 -0.90
C SER A 332 1.55 -48.10 -1.49
N GLY A 333 1.41 -47.78 -2.79
CA GLY A 333 2.41 -47.03 -3.50
C GLY A 333 2.75 -45.85 -2.60
N ARG A 334 4.01 -45.81 -2.14
CA ARG A 334 4.53 -44.63 -1.47
C ARG A 334 4.36 -43.57 -2.54
N ALA A 335 3.34 -42.72 -2.39
CA ALA A 335 3.11 -41.62 -3.30
C ALA A 335 4.44 -40.88 -3.32
N THR A 336 5.14 -40.95 -4.45
CA THR A 336 6.32 -40.12 -4.67
C THR A 336 5.87 -38.70 -4.35
N PRO A 337 6.54 -37.99 -3.41
CA PRO A 337 6.17 -36.61 -3.14
C PRO A 337 6.11 -35.90 -4.48
N LYS A 338 4.96 -35.33 -4.82
CA LYS A 338 4.81 -34.53 -6.04
C LYS A 338 5.89 -33.46 -5.96
N THR A 339 6.92 -33.55 -6.79
CA THR A 339 7.89 -32.47 -6.91
C THR A 339 7.11 -31.27 -7.41
N GLU A 340 6.91 -30.28 -6.55
CA GLU A 340 6.23 -29.04 -6.92
C GLU A 340 7.03 -28.36 -8.04
N SER A 341 6.33 -27.83 -9.04
CA SER A 341 6.98 -27.13 -10.13
C SER A 341 7.59 -25.81 -9.62
N HIS A 342 8.55 -25.26 -10.36
CA HIS A 342 9.17 -24.00 -9.99
C HIS A 342 8.16 -22.86 -9.91
N ALA A 343 7.20 -22.82 -10.84
CA ALA A 343 6.13 -21.83 -10.82
C ALA A 343 5.20 -22.01 -9.61
N GLU A 344 4.93 -23.26 -9.19
CA GLU A 344 4.13 -23.55 -8.01
C GLU A 344 4.82 -23.05 -6.73
N MET A 345 6.11 -23.34 -6.57
CA MET A 345 6.90 -22.83 -5.44
C MET A 345 6.93 -21.30 -5.40
N LEU A 346 7.10 -20.63 -6.55
CA LEU A 346 7.07 -19.18 -6.64
C LEU A 346 5.71 -18.61 -6.25
N ARG A 347 4.61 -19.25 -6.72
CA ARG A 347 3.24 -18.86 -6.40
C ARG A 347 2.97 -18.96 -4.89
N GLN A 348 3.34 -20.08 -4.28
CA GLN A 348 3.19 -20.30 -2.84
C GLN A 348 4.02 -19.30 -2.03
N TYR A 349 5.27 -19.05 -2.44
CA TYR A 349 6.14 -18.06 -1.80
C TYR A 349 5.52 -16.65 -1.84
N ASN A 350 5.05 -16.20 -3.01
CA ASN A 350 4.43 -14.89 -3.16
C ASN A 350 3.13 -14.78 -2.36
N LEU A 351 2.27 -15.81 -2.38
CA LEU A 351 1.02 -15.82 -1.63
C LEU A 351 1.28 -15.77 -0.12
N HIS A 352 2.25 -16.54 0.37
CA HIS A 352 2.66 -16.53 1.77
C HIS A 352 3.15 -15.13 2.18
N CYS A 353 4.11 -14.57 1.43
CA CYS A 353 4.67 -13.24 1.71
C CYS A 353 3.59 -12.16 1.74
N MET A 354 2.68 -12.17 0.75
CA MET A 354 1.58 -11.22 0.66
C MET A 354 0.56 -11.39 1.78
N ARG A 355 0.10 -12.63 2.03
CA ARG A 355 -0.91 -12.91 3.07
C ARG A 355 -0.40 -12.53 4.45
N THR A 356 0.83 -12.91 4.81
CA THR A 356 1.41 -12.58 6.12
C THR A 356 1.47 -11.07 6.34
N ASN A 357 1.96 -10.30 5.36
CA ASN A 357 2.10 -8.85 5.49
C ASN A 357 0.75 -8.13 5.50
N LEU A 358 -0.19 -8.52 4.62
CA LEU A 358 -1.54 -7.93 4.61
C LEU A 358 -2.33 -8.31 5.86
N ALA A 359 -2.19 -9.53 6.39
CA ALA A 359 -2.84 -9.95 7.62
C ALA A 359 -2.37 -9.12 8.81
N GLU A 360 -1.05 -8.92 8.95
CA GLU A 360 -0.50 -8.05 9.99
C GLU A 360 -0.97 -6.60 9.82
N GLY A 361 -0.97 -6.09 8.57
CA GLY A 361 -1.47 -4.76 8.24
C GLY A 361 -2.94 -4.56 8.58
N LEU A 362 -3.81 -5.50 8.19
CA LEU A 362 -5.25 -5.46 8.46
C LEU A 362 -5.54 -5.51 9.96
N GLU A 363 -4.89 -6.42 10.67
CA GLU A 363 -4.99 -6.50 12.12
C GLU A 363 -4.52 -5.18 12.77
N SER A 364 -3.53 -4.50 12.18
CA SER A 364 -3.06 -3.21 12.68
C SER A 364 -4.03 -2.04 12.53
N VAL A 365 -4.87 -2.07 11.48
CA VAL A 365 -5.86 -1.02 11.20
C VAL A 365 -7.25 -1.35 11.72
N ARG A 366 -7.47 -2.55 12.27
CA ARG A 366 -8.79 -2.98 12.75
C ARG A 366 -9.41 -2.05 13.82
N GLY A 367 -8.56 -1.43 14.64
CA GLY A 367 -8.97 -0.42 15.63
C GLY A 367 -8.78 1.03 15.17
N PHE A 368 -8.41 1.27 13.91
CA PHE A 368 -8.27 2.61 13.38
C PHE A 368 -9.66 3.22 13.12
N LYS A 369 -9.87 4.45 13.60
CA LYS A 369 -11.08 5.23 13.36
C LYS A 369 -10.85 6.20 12.20
N GLY A 370 -11.43 5.92 11.05
CA GLY A 370 -11.29 6.74 9.85
C GLY A 370 -11.45 5.92 8.57
N GLY A 371 -10.95 6.45 7.46
CA GLY A 371 -10.98 5.74 6.18
C GLY A 371 -9.91 4.65 6.14
N ILE A 372 -10.28 3.45 5.72
CA ILE A 372 -9.34 2.37 5.38
C ILE A 372 -9.57 2.05 3.90
N LYS A 373 -8.48 1.96 3.13
CA LYS A 373 -8.52 1.64 1.70
C LYS A 373 -7.53 0.53 1.42
N LEU A 374 -8.01 -0.54 0.78
CA LEU A 374 -7.19 -1.56 0.13
C LEU A 374 -7.47 -1.48 -1.37
N SER A 375 -6.48 -1.03 -2.12
CA SER A 375 -6.57 -0.93 -3.58
C SER A 375 -5.32 -1.43 -4.23
N ALA A 376 -5.41 -1.74 -5.51
CA ALA A 376 -4.27 -2.09 -6.32
C ALA A 376 -4.12 -1.10 -7.48
N SER A 377 -2.91 -0.66 -7.77
CA SER A 377 -2.63 0.31 -8.82
C SER A 377 -1.71 -0.30 -9.86
N LEU A 378 -1.99 -0.09 -11.13
CA LEU A 378 -1.12 -0.45 -12.25
C LEU A 378 -0.04 0.61 -12.43
N GLY A 379 1.19 0.20 -12.74
CA GLY A 379 2.31 1.13 -12.91
C GLY A 379 3.62 0.40 -13.15
N LYS A 380 4.72 0.93 -12.62
CA LYS A 380 6.04 0.26 -12.64
C LYS A 380 6.70 0.28 -11.28
N ILE A 381 7.32 -0.83 -10.88
CA ILE A 381 8.13 -0.90 -9.66
C ILE A 381 9.57 -0.60 -10.05
N LEU A 382 10.08 0.50 -9.50
CA LEU A 382 11.45 0.94 -9.66
C LEU A 382 12.22 0.63 -8.38
N TRP A 383 13.52 0.43 -8.50
CA TRP A 383 14.38 0.12 -7.37
C TRP A 383 15.41 1.24 -7.20
N THR A 384 15.74 1.56 -5.96
CA THR A 384 16.66 2.65 -5.59
C THR A 384 17.67 2.18 -4.53
N ASN A 385 18.69 2.99 -4.27
CA ASN A 385 19.79 2.69 -3.33
C ASN A 385 20.61 1.44 -3.69
N ILE A 386 20.75 1.14 -4.98
CA ILE A 386 21.50 -0.01 -5.45
C ILE A 386 22.99 0.34 -5.51
N LYS A 387 23.79 -0.42 -4.75
CA LYS A 387 25.26 -0.32 -4.79
C LYS A 387 25.80 -0.96 -6.07
N PRO A 388 26.90 -0.44 -6.66
CA PRO A 388 27.50 -1.01 -7.87
C PRO A 388 27.81 -2.51 -7.76
N GLU A 389 28.27 -2.97 -6.59
CA GLU A 389 28.56 -4.40 -6.34
C GLU A 389 27.31 -5.27 -6.37
N THR A 390 26.17 -4.76 -5.92
CA THR A 390 24.89 -5.46 -5.94
C THR A 390 24.31 -5.49 -7.35
N GLN A 391 24.46 -4.39 -8.08
CA GLN A 391 23.96 -4.25 -9.45
C GLN A 391 24.51 -5.32 -10.38
N LYS A 392 25.80 -5.66 -10.25
CA LYS A 392 26.48 -6.58 -11.17
C LYS A 392 26.21 -8.06 -10.89
N LYS A 393 25.54 -8.38 -9.79
CA LYS A 393 25.24 -9.75 -9.35
C LYS A 393 23.88 -10.21 -9.87
N ILE A 394 23.79 -11.50 -10.13
CA ILE A 394 22.54 -12.23 -10.37
C ILE A 394 22.02 -12.73 -9.01
N TRP A 395 20.72 -12.58 -8.77
CA TRP A 395 20.06 -12.89 -7.50
C TRP A 395 18.93 -13.91 -7.69
N MET A 396 18.62 -14.65 -6.63
CA MET A 396 17.40 -15.48 -6.59
C MET A 396 16.22 -14.67 -6.09
N TYR A 397 15.00 -14.99 -6.54
CA TYR A 397 13.81 -14.24 -6.14
C TYR A 397 13.55 -14.29 -4.62
N GLN A 398 13.89 -15.39 -3.93
CA GLN A 398 13.72 -15.49 -2.47
C GLN A 398 14.62 -14.50 -1.71
N GLN A 399 15.70 -14.02 -2.33
CA GLN A 399 16.66 -13.11 -1.69
C GLN A 399 16.22 -11.65 -1.72
N VAL A 400 15.14 -11.32 -2.45
CA VAL A 400 14.67 -9.94 -2.61
C VAL A 400 14.24 -9.33 -1.29
N ASN A 401 13.33 -9.98 -0.58
CA ASN A 401 12.77 -9.42 0.65
C ASN A 401 13.77 -9.49 1.82
N ASP A 402 14.48 -10.61 1.97
CA ASP A 402 15.29 -10.85 3.17
C ASP A 402 16.72 -10.31 3.07
N ILE A 403 17.35 -10.33 1.89
CA ILE A 403 18.73 -9.88 1.73
C ILE A 403 18.76 -8.48 1.10
N LEU A 404 18.14 -8.30 -0.07
CA LEU A 404 18.24 -7.04 -0.81
C LEU A 404 17.53 -5.89 -0.08
N MET A 405 16.30 -6.12 0.39
CA MET A 405 15.51 -5.09 1.07
C MET A 405 15.93 -4.91 2.54
N LYS A 406 15.98 -5.98 3.35
CA LYS A 406 16.27 -5.86 4.79
C LYS A 406 17.74 -5.61 5.11
N GLU A 407 18.67 -6.36 4.52
CA GLU A 407 20.10 -6.26 4.88
C GLU A 407 20.84 -5.19 4.08
N GLN A 408 20.58 -5.09 2.77
CA GLN A 408 21.28 -4.14 1.89
C GLN A 408 20.59 -2.77 1.78
N GLY A 409 19.37 -2.64 2.31
CA GLY A 409 18.62 -1.38 2.34
C GLY A 409 18.14 -0.90 0.97
N ILE A 410 18.06 -1.78 -0.02
CA ILE A 410 17.51 -1.48 -1.35
C ILE A 410 16.01 -1.28 -1.20
N ARG A 411 15.47 -0.23 -1.83
CA ARG A 411 14.08 0.16 -1.66
C ARG A 411 13.32 0.11 -2.99
N PRO A 412 12.21 -0.63 -3.07
CA PRO A 412 11.27 -0.49 -4.17
C PRO A 412 10.53 0.86 -4.03
N VAL A 413 10.25 1.49 -5.16
CA VAL A 413 9.49 2.72 -5.32
C VAL A 413 8.48 2.45 -6.41
N PHE A 414 7.21 2.41 -6.04
CA PHE A 414 6.13 2.21 -7.00
C PHE A 414 5.80 3.54 -7.69
N ASN A 415 5.87 3.53 -9.01
CA ASN A 415 5.41 4.61 -9.86
C ASN A 415 4.00 4.27 -10.37
N GLY A 416 2.97 4.83 -9.72
CA GLY A 416 1.56 4.60 -10.06
C GLY A 416 1.04 5.38 -11.27
N LEU A 417 1.94 5.96 -12.06
CA LEU A 417 1.61 6.51 -13.37
C LEU A 417 1.57 5.34 -14.37
N ALA A 418 0.40 5.11 -14.97
CA ALA A 418 0.24 4.06 -15.98
C ALA A 418 0.81 4.51 -17.33
N THR A 419 0.47 5.73 -17.77
CA THR A 419 1.05 6.33 -18.99
C THR A 419 0.77 7.83 -19.06
N LYS A 420 1.58 8.59 -19.81
CA LYS A 420 1.23 9.94 -20.28
C LYS A 420 0.55 9.94 -21.66
N ASP A 421 0.57 8.81 -22.36
CA ASP A 421 0.04 8.67 -23.72
C ASP A 421 -1.46 8.35 -23.73
N SER A 422 -2.26 9.20 -24.38
CA SER A 422 -3.69 9.02 -24.54
C SER A 422 -4.05 7.81 -25.39
N ASP A 423 -3.19 7.40 -26.32
CA ASP A 423 -3.47 6.28 -27.22
C ASP A 423 -3.31 4.95 -26.48
N VAL A 424 -2.28 4.85 -25.63
CA VAL A 424 -2.05 3.68 -24.77
C VAL A 424 -3.23 3.45 -23.83
N ILE A 425 -3.70 4.50 -23.13
CA ILE A 425 -4.82 4.35 -22.20
C ILE A 425 -6.15 4.09 -22.92
N SER A 426 -6.32 4.61 -24.15
CA SER A 426 -7.53 4.34 -24.95
C SER A 426 -7.60 2.86 -25.33
N LYS A 427 -6.49 2.27 -25.78
CA LYS A 427 -6.41 0.81 -26.06
C LYS A 427 -6.68 -0.04 -24.81
N ILE A 428 -6.15 0.37 -23.65
CA ILE A 428 -6.46 -0.30 -22.38
C ILE A 428 -7.96 -0.17 -22.08
N SER A 429 -8.56 1.00 -22.24
CA SER A 429 -9.98 1.21 -21.96
C SER A 429 -10.89 0.42 -22.90
N GLU A 430 -10.54 0.29 -24.18
CA GLU A 430 -11.31 -0.46 -25.20
C GLU A 430 -11.37 -1.97 -24.92
N MET A 431 -10.38 -2.50 -24.20
CA MET A 431 -10.34 -3.92 -23.83
C MET A 431 -11.27 -4.27 -22.66
N LEU A 432 -11.73 -3.25 -21.93
CA LEU A 432 -12.57 -3.41 -20.76
C LEU A 432 -14.05 -3.28 -21.15
N PRO A 433 -14.97 -3.81 -20.30
CA PRO A 433 -16.39 -3.59 -20.51
C PRO A 433 -16.75 -2.10 -20.54
N PRO A 434 -17.92 -1.74 -21.10
CA PRO A 434 -18.41 -0.36 -21.07
C PRO A 434 -18.41 0.22 -19.65
N TYR A 435 -18.03 1.48 -19.54
CA TYR A 435 -18.04 2.18 -18.26
C TYR A 435 -19.47 2.32 -17.73
N HIS A 436 -19.61 2.29 -16.41
CA HIS A 436 -20.91 2.45 -15.74
C HIS A 436 -21.03 3.80 -15.03
N GLY A 437 -19.94 4.56 -14.90
CA GLY A 437 -19.96 5.87 -14.26
C GLY A 437 -18.77 6.73 -14.63
N ILE A 438 -18.99 8.03 -14.64
CA ILE A 438 -17.95 9.05 -14.81
C ILE A 438 -18.09 10.03 -13.65
N SER A 439 -16.97 10.40 -13.05
CA SER A 439 -16.93 11.42 -12.01
C SER A 439 -15.73 12.34 -12.19
N ALA A 440 -15.92 13.62 -11.90
CA ALA A 440 -14.86 14.61 -11.94
C ALA A 440 -14.79 15.36 -10.62
N TYR A 441 -13.58 15.55 -10.10
CA TYR A 441 -13.34 16.26 -8.85
C TYR A 441 -11.99 16.97 -8.87
N PHE A 442 -11.88 18.03 -8.07
CA PHE A 442 -10.62 18.66 -7.75
C PHE A 442 -10.04 18.03 -6.49
N GLU A 443 -8.77 17.67 -6.56
CA GLU A 443 -7.96 17.29 -5.41
C GLU A 443 -7.00 18.46 -5.13
N ILE A 444 -7.29 19.19 -4.05
CA ILE A 444 -6.57 20.40 -3.67
C ILE A 444 -5.62 20.04 -2.54
N HIS A 445 -4.32 20.13 -2.81
CA HIS A 445 -3.26 19.97 -1.82
C HIS A 445 -3.00 21.33 -1.19
N ALA A 446 -3.11 21.39 0.13
CA ALA A 446 -2.95 22.61 0.88
C ALA A 446 -2.21 22.36 2.20
N ASN A 447 -1.73 23.44 2.80
CA ASN A 447 -1.23 23.46 4.17
C ASN A 447 -2.24 24.21 5.03
N ALA A 448 -2.73 23.59 6.10
CA ALA A 448 -3.72 24.17 6.99
C ALA A 448 -3.33 24.13 8.47
N ARG A 449 -3.83 25.08 9.24
CA ARG A 449 -3.75 25.12 10.72
C ARG A 449 -5.02 25.72 11.30
N ASN A 450 -5.32 25.37 12.55
CA ASN A 450 -6.53 25.86 13.22
C ASN A 450 -6.30 27.14 14.03
N GLN A 451 -5.04 27.45 14.34
CA GLN A 451 -4.64 28.63 15.10
C GLN A 451 -3.37 29.22 14.48
N PRO A 452 -3.20 30.55 14.42
CA PRO A 452 -2.03 31.18 13.81
C PRO A 452 -0.70 30.84 14.49
N ILE A 453 -0.73 30.38 15.74
CA ILE A 453 0.48 30.02 16.50
C ILE A 453 0.93 28.58 16.20
N LEU A 454 0.00 27.72 15.75
CA LEU A 454 0.30 26.33 15.45
C LEU A 454 1.05 26.20 14.11
N PRO A 455 1.88 25.14 13.96
CA PRO A 455 2.49 24.85 12.68
C PRO A 455 1.44 24.43 11.65
N TYR A 456 1.70 24.78 10.38
CA TYR A 456 0.94 24.27 9.25
C TYR A 456 1.10 22.75 9.14
N LYS A 457 0.00 22.08 8.78
CA LYS A 457 -0.03 20.64 8.48
C LYS A 457 -0.53 20.44 7.04
N PRO A 458 0.03 19.51 6.27
CA PRO A 458 -0.47 19.18 4.95
C PRO A 458 -1.87 18.58 5.05
N VAL A 459 -2.77 18.97 4.15
CA VAL A 459 -4.13 18.49 4.05
C VAL A 459 -4.52 18.36 2.58
N VAL A 460 -5.40 17.41 2.28
CA VAL A 460 -5.94 17.20 0.93
C VAL A 460 -7.46 17.37 0.96
N LEU A 461 -7.96 18.31 0.18
CA LEU A 461 -9.39 18.61 0.06
C LEU A 461 -9.91 17.99 -1.25
N TYR A 462 -10.95 17.18 -1.16
CA TYR A 462 -11.62 16.59 -2.32
C TYR A 462 -12.90 17.36 -2.60
N MET A 463 -12.99 18.04 -3.74
CA MET A 463 -14.13 18.89 -4.10
C MET A 463 -14.79 18.44 -5.39
N SER A 464 -16.12 18.40 -5.46
CA SER A 464 -16.82 18.06 -6.70
C SER A 464 -16.57 19.11 -7.79
N GLN A 465 -16.46 18.71 -9.06
CA GLN A 465 -16.37 19.67 -10.16
C GLN A 465 -17.74 20.32 -10.47
N GLN A 466 -18.84 19.63 -10.12
CA GLN A 466 -20.20 20.06 -10.46
C GLN A 466 -20.81 21.02 -9.43
N ALA A 467 -20.32 20.98 -8.19
CA ALA A 467 -20.81 21.79 -7.08
C ALA A 467 -19.64 22.21 -6.21
N VAL A 468 -19.68 23.44 -5.69
CA VAL A 468 -18.68 23.95 -4.73
C VAL A 468 -18.99 23.36 -3.36
N ASP A 469 -18.66 22.08 -3.21
CA ASP A 469 -18.82 21.34 -1.97
C ASP A 469 -17.69 20.30 -1.82
N PHE A 470 -17.24 20.13 -0.58
CA PHE A 470 -16.23 19.13 -0.25
C PHE A 470 -16.89 17.76 -0.10
N LYS A 471 -16.29 16.74 -0.72
CA LYS A 471 -16.66 15.34 -0.52
C LYS A 471 -16.03 14.77 0.74
N LYS A 472 -14.75 15.11 0.98
CA LYS A 472 -13.99 14.74 2.17
C LYS A 472 -12.75 15.63 2.32
N ILE A 473 -12.22 15.68 3.54
CA ILE A 473 -10.95 16.33 3.86
C ILE A 473 -10.06 15.33 4.59
N VAL A 474 -8.90 15.07 4.01
CA VAL A 474 -7.90 14.13 4.54
C VAL A 474 -6.77 14.94 5.17
N VAL A 475 -6.53 14.73 6.46
CA VAL A 475 -5.49 15.45 7.22
C VAL A 475 -4.19 14.67 7.34
N ALA A 476 -4.26 13.35 7.19
CA ALA A 476 -3.10 12.47 7.11
C ALA A 476 -3.47 11.21 6.33
N THR A 477 -2.52 10.74 5.54
CA THR A 477 -2.61 9.42 4.87
C THR A 477 -1.42 8.61 5.33
N ASN A 478 -1.68 7.46 5.95
CA ASN A 478 -0.64 6.56 6.43
C ASN A 478 -0.68 5.27 5.63
N LYS A 479 0.40 4.96 4.92
CA LYS A 479 0.56 3.67 4.25
C LYS A 479 0.95 2.62 5.27
N ILE A 480 0.21 1.52 5.32
CA ILE A 480 0.38 0.46 6.32
C ILE A 480 1.11 -0.72 5.71
N THR A 481 0.65 -1.18 4.54
CA THR A 481 1.25 -2.31 3.84
C THR A 481 1.27 -2.07 2.34
N GLU A 482 2.44 -2.22 1.74
CA GLU A 482 2.65 -2.18 0.29
C GLU A 482 3.12 -3.56 -0.20
N VAL A 483 2.38 -4.14 -1.13
CA VAL A 483 2.74 -5.39 -1.82
C VAL A 483 3.05 -5.05 -3.27
N ASN A 484 4.33 -5.07 -3.59
CA ASN A 484 4.87 -4.79 -4.91
C ASN A 484 4.90 -6.07 -5.74
N TRP A 485 4.11 -6.17 -6.80
CA TRP A 485 4.11 -7.32 -7.71
C TRP A 485 4.91 -7.02 -8.97
N VAL A 486 6.13 -7.54 -9.05
CA VAL A 486 7.07 -7.31 -10.14
C VAL A 486 6.88 -8.37 -11.22
N SER A 487 6.42 -7.97 -12.40
CA SER A 487 6.27 -8.86 -13.55
C SER A 487 7.52 -8.77 -14.42
N LEU A 488 8.32 -9.84 -14.46
CA LEU A 488 9.64 -9.81 -15.13
C LEU A 488 9.56 -9.87 -16.66
N ASP A 489 8.40 -10.23 -17.21
CA ASP A 489 8.14 -10.44 -18.63
C ASP A 489 7.17 -9.42 -19.22
N ARG A 490 6.75 -8.41 -18.44
CA ARG A 490 5.72 -7.45 -18.82
C ARG A 490 6.18 -6.01 -18.65
N LYS A 491 5.58 -5.10 -19.42
CA LYS A 491 5.83 -3.66 -19.35
C LYS A 491 5.36 -3.09 -18.01
N PHE A 492 4.17 -3.51 -17.57
CA PHE A 492 3.57 -3.06 -16.32
C PHE A 492 3.77 -4.03 -15.15
N ASP A 493 3.87 -3.43 -13.97
CA ASP A 493 3.78 -4.04 -12.66
C ASP A 493 2.51 -3.54 -11.97
N PHE A 494 2.23 -4.05 -10.77
CA PHE A 494 1.20 -3.47 -9.92
C PHE A 494 1.59 -3.45 -8.45
N GLN A 495 1.01 -2.53 -7.69
CA GLN A 495 1.17 -2.47 -6.24
C GLN A 495 -0.19 -2.56 -5.57
N MET A 496 -0.35 -3.48 -4.62
CA MET A 496 -1.46 -3.44 -3.67
C MET A 496 -1.04 -2.59 -2.47
N ASN A 497 -1.91 -1.69 -2.03
CA ASN A 497 -1.63 -0.75 -0.95
C ASN A 497 -2.80 -0.76 0.04
N LEU A 498 -2.49 -1.13 1.29
CA LEU A 498 -3.35 -0.92 2.45
C LEU A 498 -2.95 0.39 3.11
N GLN A 499 -3.87 1.34 3.16
CA GLN A 499 -3.63 2.65 3.75
C GLN A 499 -4.81 3.10 4.61
N THR A 500 -4.49 4.00 5.55
CA THR A 500 -5.49 4.70 6.35
C THR A 500 -5.52 6.18 6.01
N GLU A 501 -6.72 6.77 6.08
CA GLU A 501 -6.97 8.19 5.89
C GLU A 501 -7.62 8.75 7.15
N GLU A 502 -6.92 9.68 7.79
CA GLU A 502 -7.49 10.47 8.87
C GLU A 502 -8.38 11.55 8.26
N LEU A 503 -9.67 11.48 8.60
CA LEU A 503 -10.69 12.39 8.09
C LEU A 503 -10.99 13.46 9.14
N THR A 504 -11.19 14.69 8.67
CA THR A 504 -11.71 15.79 9.50
C THR A 504 -13.06 16.26 8.99
N ARG A 505 -13.80 16.90 9.88
CA ARG A 505 -15.04 17.60 9.53
C ARG A 505 -14.79 18.71 8.50
N MET A 506 -15.79 18.95 7.66
CA MET A 506 -15.72 19.93 6.56
C MET A 506 -16.29 21.30 6.95
N ASP A 507 -17.13 21.35 7.99
CA ASP A 507 -17.82 22.55 8.46
C ASP A 507 -17.00 23.42 9.44
N VAL A 508 -15.76 23.03 9.69
CA VAL A 508 -14.84 23.72 10.62
C VAL A 508 -13.91 24.70 9.90
N LYS A 509 -13.47 25.75 10.60
CA LYS A 509 -12.41 26.64 10.10
C LYS A 509 -11.07 25.90 10.10
N PRO A 510 -10.21 26.08 9.07
CA PRO A 510 -10.36 27.05 7.98
C PRO A 510 -11.14 26.57 6.74
N TYR A 511 -11.54 25.31 6.68
CA TYR A 511 -12.11 24.69 5.48
C TYR A 511 -13.44 25.33 5.05
N SER A 512 -14.35 25.58 5.98
CA SER A 512 -15.62 26.25 5.67
C SER A 512 -15.44 27.71 5.19
N THR A 513 -14.33 28.35 5.55
CA THR A 513 -13.98 29.70 5.05
C THR A 513 -13.37 29.61 3.66
N PHE A 514 -12.51 28.63 3.42
CA PHE A 514 -11.92 28.37 2.11
C PHE A 514 -13.01 28.02 1.08
N LEU A 515 -13.99 27.17 1.43
CA LEU A 515 -15.10 26.81 0.54
C LEU A 515 -15.87 28.04 0.03
N LYS A 516 -16.06 29.06 0.88
CA LYS A 516 -16.73 30.33 0.53
C LYS A 516 -15.89 31.22 -0.40
N LYS A 517 -14.59 30.97 -0.49
CA LYS A 517 -13.62 31.69 -1.32
C LYS A 517 -13.35 31.00 -2.66
N ILE A 518 -14.00 29.87 -2.93
CA ILE A 518 -13.88 29.15 -4.19
C ILE A 518 -15.07 29.49 -5.10
N SER A 519 -14.80 29.65 -6.39
CA SER A 519 -15.83 29.63 -7.42
C SER A 519 -15.38 28.78 -8.61
N ILE A 520 -16.32 28.04 -9.19
CA ILE A 520 -16.10 27.20 -10.37
C ILE A 520 -16.92 27.77 -11.52
N HIS A 521 -16.28 28.05 -12.64
CA HIS A 521 -16.97 28.51 -13.83
C HIS A 521 -17.84 27.38 -14.44
N PRO A 522 -19.15 27.56 -14.65
CA PRO A 522 -20.04 26.47 -15.10
C PRO A 522 -19.67 25.85 -16.45
N HIS A 523 -19.21 26.67 -17.40
CA HIS A 523 -18.86 26.21 -18.76
C HIS A 523 -17.40 25.74 -18.88
N THR A 524 -16.42 26.59 -18.55
CA THR A 524 -14.99 26.23 -18.68
C THR A 524 -14.51 25.25 -17.61
N ARG A 525 -15.29 25.08 -16.54
CA ARG A 525 -14.92 24.30 -15.34
C ARG A 525 -13.63 24.78 -14.68
N GLN A 526 -13.18 25.99 -14.99
CA GLN A 526 -12.03 26.61 -14.32
C GLN A 526 -12.39 26.94 -12.88
N MET A 527 -11.46 26.68 -11.97
CA MET A 527 -11.61 26.99 -10.56
C MET A 527 -10.84 28.28 -10.25
N THR A 528 -11.47 29.21 -9.55
CA THR A 528 -10.78 30.36 -8.94
C THR A 528 -10.93 30.30 -7.44
N TYR A 529 -9.87 30.61 -6.71
CA TYR A 529 -9.89 30.59 -5.25
C TYR A 529 -9.06 31.72 -4.65
N GLU A 530 -9.21 31.90 -3.34
CA GLU A 530 -8.33 32.72 -2.52
C GLU A 530 -7.88 31.91 -1.31
N ASP A 531 -6.61 32.06 -0.92
CA ASP A 531 -6.12 31.50 0.33
C ASP A 531 -6.86 32.11 1.54
N VAL A 532 -6.82 31.38 2.66
CA VAL A 532 -7.31 31.86 3.95
C VAL A 532 -6.10 32.38 4.73
N PRO A 533 -5.92 33.71 4.87
CA PRO A 533 -4.75 34.29 5.52
C PRO A 533 -4.49 33.65 6.87
N ASP A 534 -3.24 33.34 7.17
CA ASP A 534 -2.81 32.69 8.40
C ASP A 534 -3.42 31.32 8.72
N PHE A 535 -4.23 30.71 7.86
CA PHE A 535 -4.86 29.42 8.20
C PHE A 535 -4.79 28.37 7.11
N LEU A 536 -4.89 28.72 5.83
CA LEU A 536 -4.86 27.75 4.73
C LEU A 536 -4.20 28.35 3.50
N GLN A 537 -3.21 27.65 2.98
CA GLN A 537 -2.50 27.98 1.76
C GLN A 537 -2.51 26.79 0.79
N VAL A 538 -3.00 27.00 -0.42
CA VAL A 538 -3.00 25.96 -1.47
C VAL A 538 -1.61 25.86 -2.11
N SER A 539 -1.11 24.64 -2.27
CA SER A 539 0.15 24.37 -2.97
C SER A 539 -0.05 23.86 -4.39
N GLU A 540 -0.97 22.91 -4.59
CA GLU A 540 -1.20 22.27 -5.88
C GLU A 540 -2.68 21.90 -6.03
N ILE A 541 -3.19 21.92 -7.26
CA ILE A 541 -4.54 21.45 -7.57
C ILE A 541 -4.47 20.45 -8.72
N TYR A 542 -5.08 19.30 -8.52
CA TYR A 542 -5.26 18.28 -9.55
C TYR A 542 -6.72 18.18 -9.94
N LEU A 543 -7.01 18.29 -11.24
CA LEU A 543 -8.31 17.90 -11.79
C LEU A 543 -8.26 16.40 -12.12
N LYS A 544 -9.12 15.61 -11.47
CA LYS A 544 -9.22 14.17 -11.67
C LYS A 544 -10.54 13.82 -12.33
N ASN A 545 -10.46 13.26 -13.53
CA ASN A 545 -11.60 12.70 -14.26
C ASN A 545 -11.50 11.17 -14.20
N THR A 546 -12.37 10.55 -13.42
CA THR A 546 -12.38 9.10 -13.18
C THR A 546 -13.53 8.44 -13.94
N THR A 547 -13.18 7.48 -14.78
CA THR A 547 -14.10 6.55 -15.44
C THR A 547 -14.12 5.25 -14.65
N LYS A 548 -15.30 4.82 -14.20
CA LYS A 548 -15.51 3.60 -13.42
C LYS A 548 -16.04 2.49 -14.32
N ILE A 549 -15.37 1.35 -14.30
CA ILE A 549 -15.68 0.18 -15.13
C ILE A 549 -15.84 -1.03 -14.21
N ARG A 550 -16.97 -1.72 -14.31
CA ARG A 550 -17.22 -2.94 -13.53
C ARG A 550 -16.78 -4.12 -14.38
N LEU A 551 -15.78 -4.87 -13.94
CA LEU A 551 -15.28 -6.03 -14.69
C LEU A 551 -16.26 -7.21 -14.54
N HIS A 552 -16.43 -7.63 -13.30
CA HIS A 552 -17.44 -8.56 -12.82
C HIS A 552 -17.60 -8.28 -11.33
N PHE A 553 -18.69 -8.69 -10.70
CA PHE A 553 -18.81 -8.49 -9.25
C PHE A 553 -17.77 -9.33 -8.50
N PRO A 554 -17.02 -8.79 -7.52
CA PRO A 554 -17.07 -7.43 -6.95
C PRO A 554 -15.89 -6.52 -7.40
N PHE A 555 -15.34 -6.71 -8.59
CA PHE A 555 -14.19 -5.95 -9.10
C PHE A 555 -14.58 -4.72 -9.92
N VAL A 556 -13.99 -3.58 -9.56
CA VAL A 556 -14.14 -2.30 -10.25
C VAL A 556 -12.78 -1.73 -10.61
N VAL A 557 -12.59 -1.40 -11.89
CA VAL A 557 -11.43 -0.64 -12.37
C VAL A 557 -11.82 0.82 -12.48
N GLU A 558 -10.97 1.69 -11.96
CA GLU A 558 -11.04 3.13 -12.14
C GLU A 558 -9.87 3.58 -13.02
N ILE A 559 -10.19 4.14 -14.19
CA ILE A 559 -9.22 4.84 -15.02
C ILE A 559 -9.36 6.32 -14.74
N THR A 560 -8.31 6.96 -14.22
CA THR A 560 -8.32 8.37 -13.88
C THR A 560 -7.35 9.13 -14.76
N ARG A 561 -7.88 10.10 -15.53
CA ARG A 561 -7.07 11.18 -16.12
C ARG A 561 -6.81 12.21 -15.04
N VAL A 562 -5.55 12.42 -14.71
CA VAL A 562 -5.09 13.43 -13.76
C VAL A 562 -4.48 14.59 -14.54
N GLU A 563 -4.88 15.80 -14.21
CA GLU A 563 -4.31 17.02 -14.76
C GLU A 563 -3.83 17.94 -13.64
N LYS A 564 -2.55 18.26 -13.61
CA LYS A 564 -1.98 19.24 -12.70
C LYS A 564 -2.26 20.65 -13.20
N LEU A 565 -3.12 21.39 -12.52
CA LEU A 565 -3.56 22.71 -12.97
C LEU A 565 -2.45 23.76 -12.75
N PRO A 566 -2.11 24.57 -13.77
CA PRO A 566 -1.34 25.79 -13.58
C PRO A 566 -2.11 26.77 -12.68
N LEU A 567 -1.44 27.29 -11.66
CA LEU A 567 -2.00 28.25 -10.71
C LEU A 567 -1.54 29.67 -11.11
N ILE A 568 -2.46 30.46 -11.65
CA ILE A 568 -2.19 31.79 -12.21
C ILE A 568 -2.78 32.87 -11.28
N PRO A 569 -1.94 33.69 -10.63
CA PRO A 569 -2.42 34.84 -9.88
C PRO A 569 -3.14 35.82 -10.80
N GLN A 570 -4.37 36.20 -10.42
CA GLN A 570 -5.14 37.22 -11.12
C GLN A 570 -4.98 38.55 -10.39
N THR A 571 -4.11 39.41 -10.88
CA THR A 571 -3.99 40.78 -10.36
C THR A 571 -5.11 41.62 -10.97
N SER A 572 -6.16 41.92 -10.20
CA SER A 572 -7.16 42.89 -10.66
C SER A 572 -6.60 44.31 -10.62
N LEU A 573 -6.86 45.07 -11.68
CA LEU A 573 -6.53 46.50 -11.83
C LEU A 573 -7.15 47.34 -10.68
N GLY A 574 -6.45 47.47 -9.56
CA GLY A 574 -6.74 48.44 -8.49
C GLY A 574 -7.54 47.94 -7.28
N PHE A 575 -8.04 46.70 -7.28
CA PHE A 575 -8.65 46.08 -6.09
C PHE A 575 -7.71 45.00 -5.54
N ASN A 576 -7.42 45.04 -4.24
CA ASN A 576 -6.58 44.07 -3.49
C ASN A 576 -7.20 42.66 -3.42
N ILE A 577 -7.54 42.08 -4.56
CA ILE A 577 -8.15 40.76 -4.68
C ILE A 577 -7.04 39.79 -5.12
N ASN A 578 -6.50 39.04 -4.16
CA ASN A 578 -5.49 37.99 -4.41
C ASN A 578 -6.16 36.70 -4.87
N LYS A 579 -6.86 36.75 -6.01
CA LYS A 579 -7.47 35.55 -6.61
C LYS A 579 -6.44 34.76 -7.39
N ILE A 580 -6.55 33.44 -7.34
CA ILE A 580 -5.72 32.50 -8.09
C ILE A 580 -6.65 31.67 -8.98
N LEU A 581 -6.33 31.63 -10.27
CA LEU A 581 -7.01 30.80 -11.26
C LEU A 581 -6.27 29.47 -11.41
N GLY A 582 -6.96 28.35 -11.19
CA GLY A 582 -6.55 27.03 -11.65
C GLY A 582 -7.03 26.82 -13.08
N ASP A 583 -6.11 26.96 -14.04
CA ASP A 583 -6.44 26.93 -15.46
C ASP A 583 -6.58 25.50 -16.00
N THR A 584 -7.81 25.10 -16.34
CA THR A 584 -8.12 23.77 -16.85
C THR A 584 -7.81 23.63 -18.34
N GLY A 585 -7.30 22.47 -18.74
CA GLY A 585 -6.92 22.14 -20.12
C GLY A 585 -5.49 22.54 -20.50
N ARG A 586 -4.73 23.20 -19.61
CA ARG A 586 -3.34 23.63 -19.86
C ARG A 586 -2.31 22.94 -18.95
N GLY A 587 -2.74 22.00 -18.12
CA GLY A 587 -1.89 21.31 -17.17
C GLY A 587 -1.05 20.18 -17.77
N GLU A 588 -0.12 19.66 -16.97
CA GLU A 588 0.50 18.36 -17.25
C GLU A 588 -0.53 17.25 -16.99
N VAL A 589 -0.64 16.31 -17.93
CA VAL A 589 -1.66 15.25 -17.92
C VAL A 589 -0.99 13.89 -17.86
N TRP A 590 -1.56 13.00 -17.07
CA TRP A 590 -1.20 11.58 -17.05
C TRP A 590 -2.41 10.73 -16.64
N TYR A 591 -2.26 9.42 -16.78
CA TYR A 591 -3.30 8.45 -16.48
C TYR A 591 -2.86 7.50 -15.38
N THR A 592 -3.79 7.21 -14.46
CA THR A 592 -3.62 6.19 -13.42
C THR A 592 -4.72 5.15 -13.55
N VAL A 593 -4.41 3.89 -13.26
CA VAL A 593 -5.38 2.79 -13.27
C VAL A 593 -5.37 2.13 -11.90
N GLU A 594 -6.50 2.16 -11.20
CA GLU A 594 -6.69 1.53 -9.90
C GLU A 594 -7.77 0.45 -9.98
N LEU A 595 -7.51 -0.71 -9.39
CA LEU A 595 -8.47 -1.81 -9.21
C LEU A 595 -8.89 -1.88 -7.75
N PHE A 596 -10.20 -2.02 -7.55
CA PHE A 596 -10.85 -2.12 -6.26
C PHE A 596 -11.65 -3.42 -6.15
N TYR A 597 -11.68 -3.97 -4.94
CA TYR A 597 -12.59 -5.04 -4.56
C TYR A 597 -13.71 -4.41 -3.73
N SER A 598 -14.87 -4.15 -4.35
CA SER A 598 -15.92 -3.29 -3.78
C SER A 598 -16.49 -3.80 -2.46
N ALA A 599 -16.39 -5.11 -2.18
CA ALA A 599 -16.82 -5.69 -0.91
C ALA A 599 -15.90 -5.31 0.27
N HIS A 600 -14.62 -4.97 0.03
CA HIS A 600 -13.74 -4.46 1.09
C HIS A 600 -14.21 -3.10 1.60
N ASP A 601 -14.73 -2.23 0.72
CA ASP A 601 -15.22 -0.92 1.10
C ASP A 601 -16.40 -1.00 2.09
N GLU A 602 -17.28 -2.01 1.93
CA GLU A 602 -18.40 -2.23 2.86
C GLU A 602 -17.90 -2.66 4.24
N VAL A 603 -16.91 -3.55 4.28
CA VAL A 603 -16.27 -4.01 5.52
C VAL A 603 -15.60 -2.83 6.24
N PHE A 604 -14.83 -2.02 5.51
CA PHE A 604 -14.06 -0.91 6.09
C PHE A 604 -14.93 0.28 6.52
N LYS A 605 -16.15 0.45 5.99
CA LYS A 605 -17.08 1.50 6.46
C LYS A 605 -17.41 1.36 7.95
N THR A 606 -17.36 0.15 8.50
CA THR A 606 -17.59 -0.09 9.94
C THR A 606 -16.55 0.60 10.83
N ASN A 607 -15.38 0.99 10.29
CA ASN A 607 -14.33 1.70 11.01
C ASN A 607 -14.59 3.21 11.18
N ALA A 608 -15.47 3.81 10.37
CA ALA A 608 -15.72 5.25 10.42
C ALA A 608 -16.27 5.70 11.78
N ASP A 609 -17.17 4.89 12.35
CA ASP A 609 -17.94 5.22 13.56
C ASP A 609 -17.50 4.41 14.78
N LEU A 610 -16.27 3.89 14.79
CA LEU A 610 -15.77 3.09 15.92
C LEU A 610 -15.75 3.90 17.24
N PRO A 611 -16.26 3.31 18.34
CA PRO A 611 -16.07 3.84 19.69
C PRO A 611 -14.60 3.77 20.12
N ALA A 612 -14.23 4.60 21.09
CA ALA A 612 -12.87 4.63 21.62
C ALA A 612 -12.44 3.27 22.16
N GLY A 613 -11.30 2.76 21.69
CA GLY A 613 -10.73 1.49 22.16
C GLY A 613 -11.46 0.23 21.69
N LYS A 614 -12.41 0.33 20.75
CA LYS A 614 -13.04 -0.85 20.12
C LYS A 614 -12.37 -1.21 18.81
N PHE A 615 -12.39 -2.51 18.48
CA PHE A 615 -12.01 -3.03 17.18
C PHE A 615 -13.26 -3.27 16.34
N ALA A 616 -13.13 -3.13 15.03
CA ALA A 616 -14.20 -3.50 14.10
C ALA A 616 -14.53 -4.99 14.20
N SER A 617 -15.79 -5.33 13.91
CA SER A 617 -16.31 -6.71 14.01
C SER A 617 -15.68 -7.65 12.99
N TRP A 618 -15.26 -7.14 11.83
CA TRP A 618 -14.62 -7.93 10.78
C TRP A 618 -13.27 -8.48 11.20
N THR A 619 -12.86 -9.54 10.52
CA THR A 619 -11.62 -10.29 10.71
C THR A 619 -10.77 -10.25 9.45
N VAL A 620 -9.50 -10.64 9.59
CA VAL A 620 -8.58 -10.73 8.45
C VAL A 620 -9.12 -11.69 7.37
N ASP A 621 -9.76 -12.79 7.79
CA ASP A 621 -10.31 -13.79 6.86
C ASP A 621 -11.54 -13.27 6.09
N ASP A 622 -12.31 -12.34 6.66
CA ASP A 622 -13.41 -11.67 5.92
C ASP A 622 -12.88 -10.84 4.73
N VAL A 623 -11.64 -10.35 4.83
CA VAL A 623 -11.01 -9.49 3.81
C VAL A 623 -10.14 -10.30 2.85
N LEU A 624 -9.32 -11.23 3.38
CA LEU A 624 -8.34 -11.99 2.58
C LEU A 624 -8.83 -13.39 2.17
N GLY A 625 -9.85 -13.93 2.84
CA GLY A 625 -10.25 -15.34 2.78
C GLY A 625 -9.48 -16.19 3.78
N ALA A 626 -9.99 -17.40 4.04
CA ALA A 626 -9.30 -18.38 4.89
C ALA A 626 -7.95 -18.81 4.29
N ASP A 627 -7.06 -19.31 5.15
CA ASP A 627 -5.75 -19.80 4.68
C ASP A 627 -5.91 -21.08 3.85
N GLY A 628 -5.20 -21.15 2.72
CA GLY A 628 -5.35 -22.23 1.74
C GLY A 628 -6.62 -22.18 0.87
N ASP A 629 -7.43 -21.12 0.97
CA ASP A 629 -8.57 -20.93 0.05
C ASP A 629 -8.09 -20.39 -1.31
N ASP A 630 -7.87 -21.31 -2.25
CA ASP A 630 -7.49 -21.01 -3.63
C ASP A 630 -8.51 -20.17 -4.40
N ASN A 631 -9.73 -20.00 -3.87
CA ASN A 631 -10.76 -19.14 -4.44
C ASN A 631 -11.15 -17.99 -3.48
N GLY A 632 -10.35 -17.74 -2.46
CA GLY A 632 -10.58 -16.64 -1.52
C GLY A 632 -10.41 -15.26 -2.16
N PRO A 633 -10.93 -14.19 -1.52
CA PRO A 633 -10.86 -12.82 -2.02
C PRO A 633 -9.46 -12.38 -2.45
N LEU A 634 -8.41 -12.70 -1.67
CA LEU A 634 -7.03 -12.32 -1.99
C LEU A 634 -6.54 -12.97 -3.29
N VAL A 635 -6.79 -14.27 -3.46
CA VAL A 635 -6.37 -15.01 -4.65
C VAL A 635 -7.13 -14.52 -5.88
N GLN A 636 -8.44 -14.28 -5.75
CA GLN A 636 -9.24 -13.69 -6.84
C GLN A 636 -8.74 -12.29 -7.21
N PHE A 637 -8.37 -11.47 -6.23
CA PHE A 637 -7.86 -10.12 -6.46
C PHE A 637 -6.54 -10.15 -7.25
N VAL A 638 -5.60 -11.00 -6.87
CA VAL A 638 -4.34 -11.18 -7.61
C VAL A 638 -4.57 -11.77 -9.00
N ARG A 639 -5.46 -12.76 -9.16
CA ARG A 639 -5.82 -13.30 -10.48
C ARG A 639 -6.38 -12.21 -11.39
N CYS A 640 -7.26 -11.36 -10.87
CA CYS A 640 -7.82 -10.24 -11.63
C CYS A 640 -6.74 -9.24 -12.06
N LEU A 641 -5.79 -8.91 -11.18
CA LEU A 641 -4.66 -8.02 -11.49
C LEU A 641 -3.73 -8.61 -12.55
N LEU A 642 -3.40 -9.89 -12.45
CA LEU A 642 -2.59 -10.61 -13.44
C LEU A 642 -3.26 -10.63 -14.81
N LEU A 643 -4.57 -10.90 -14.87
CA LEU A 643 -5.35 -10.87 -16.10
C LEU A 643 -5.42 -9.46 -16.71
N LEU A 644 -5.63 -8.43 -15.88
CA LEU A 644 -5.63 -7.04 -16.34
C LEU A 644 -4.28 -6.67 -16.95
N THR A 645 -3.19 -6.98 -16.24
CA THR A 645 -1.81 -6.71 -16.70
C THR A 645 -1.50 -7.46 -17.99
N GLU A 646 -1.96 -8.70 -18.13
CA GLU A 646 -1.74 -9.54 -19.33
C GLU A 646 -2.47 -8.99 -20.55
N ARG A 647 -3.73 -8.62 -20.35
CA ARG A 647 -4.53 -8.03 -21.41
C ARG A 647 -3.88 -6.72 -21.85
N SER A 648 -3.51 -5.85 -20.91
CA SER A 648 -2.81 -4.58 -21.21
C SER A 648 -1.53 -4.80 -22.01
N GLU A 649 -0.75 -5.84 -21.71
CA GLU A 649 0.45 -6.19 -22.49
C GLU A 649 0.13 -6.55 -23.94
N ASN A 650 -1.00 -7.24 -24.20
CA ASN A 650 -1.35 -7.70 -25.54
C ASN A 650 -1.83 -6.59 -26.49
N VAL A 651 -2.32 -5.46 -25.97
CA VAL A 651 -2.82 -4.35 -26.81
C VAL A 651 -1.80 -3.25 -27.04
N ILE A 652 -0.65 -3.32 -26.36
CA ILE A 652 0.44 -2.34 -26.39
C ILE A 652 1.65 -2.94 -27.08
#